data_AF-A0A833UMX3-F1
#
_entry.id   AF-A0A833UMX3-F1
#
_cell.length_a   1.000
_cell.length_b   1.000
_cell.length_c   1.000
_cell.angle_alpha   90.00
_cell.angle_beta   90.00
_cell.angle_gamma   90.00
#
_symmetry.space_group_name_H-M   'P 1'
#
loop_
_entity.id
_entity.type
_entity.pdbx_description
1 polymer ?
#
loop_
_entity_poly.entity_id
_entity_poly.type
_entity_poly.pdbx_seq_one_letter_code
_entity_poly.pdbx_strand_id
1 'polypeptide(L)'
;TQDKGKPRKQAQNTAETGTGAPSFSFVLQMAAAVTSCCFSVLTSTVKFRSSLTSQRRFATSQDSIASISPKASDHRLRATNPKRSPSSSSFSHKPIREKQAVPPKNIPGRSNDGRNYSSADENSGRGDRGRVQSTSFKSSGMQRKDNKDFLFDMKEQLVEPENFQDTAFLNAVVKVYCTHTAPDYSLPWQKQRQYTSTGSAFMIGDGKLLTNAHCVEHDTQVKVKRRGDDTKYVAKVLARGVDCDIALLSVESKEFWEGAESLDFGRLPCLQDAVTVVGYPLGGDTISVTKGVVSRIEVTSYAHGSSDLLGIQIDAAINPGNSGGPAFNDQGECIGVAFQVYRSEEAENIGYVIPTTVVSHFLEDYERNGKYTGFPSLGVLLQKLENPALRACLKVQSNEGVLVRRVEPTTDANKVLKEGDVIVSFDDVRVGCEGTVPFRSNERIAFRYLISQKFAGDVAELGIIRAGKPMKVQAVLNPRVHLVPYHIDGDQPSYIIIAGLVFTPLSEPLIDEECEDSIGLKLLVKARYSLARFKGEQIVILSQVLANEANIGYEDMGNLQVLKFNGTRIKNIHHLAHLIDSCEDQYLVFEFEDNYIAVLEREAATAASSCILKDYGIPSERSSDLLEPYLDLGGDNQAIIDQDFGESPVSNLEIGIDGLLWT
;
A
#
# COMPACT_ATOMS: atom_id res chain seq x y z
N THR A 1 60.95 -12.06 -48.62
CA THR A 1 61.23 -13.21 -49.51
C THR A 1 61.15 -14.49 -48.70
N GLN A 2 61.18 -15.66 -49.34
CA GLN A 2 60.77 -16.97 -48.78
C GLN A 2 61.68 -17.59 -47.69
N ASP A 3 61.04 -18.03 -46.59
CA ASP A 3 60.89 -19.45 -46.20
C ASP A 3 61.96 -20.24 -45.38
N LYS A 4 61.44 -20.98 -44.37
CA LYS A 4 61.89 -22.23 -43.67
C LYS A 4 63.38 -22.50 -43.28
N GLY A 5 63.56 -23.06 -42.07
CA GLY A 5 64.78 -23.78 -41.67
C GLY A 5 64.85 -24.33 -40.23
N LYS A 6 64.25 -25.50 -39.95
CA LYS A 6 64.47 -26.34 -38.73
C LYS A 6 64.98 -27.71 -39.20
N PRO A 7 65.89 -28.43 -38.49
CA PRO A 7 65.42 -29.43 -37.50
C PRO A 7 66.42 -29.97 -36.42
N ARG A 8 65.89 -30.55 -35.31
CA ARG A 8 66.45 -31.74 -34.55
C ARG A 8 67.86 -31.56 -33.87
N LYS A 9 68.44 -32.40 -32.98
CA LYS A 9 68.08 -33.44 -31.94
C LYS A 9 69.37 -33.67 -31.07
N GLN A 10 69.51 -34.38 -29.93
CA GLN A 10 68.65 -35.08 -28.94
C GLN A 10 69.47 -35.40 -27.65
N ALA A 11 68.83 -35.56 -26.48
CA ALA A 11 69.24 -36.42 -25.34
C ALA A 11 70.53 -36.05 -24.53
N GLN A 12 70.80 -36.57 -23.30
CA GLN A 12 70.10 -37.56 -22.45
C GLN A 12 70.49 -37.43 -20.94
N ASN A 13 69.64 -37.93 -20.02
CA ASN A 13 69.79 -38.46 -18.62
C ASN A 13 70.96 -37.98 -17.70
N THR A 14 70.84 -37.86 -16.37
CA THR A 14 70.21 -38.71 -15.30
C THR A 14 69.53 -37.84 -14.21
N ALA A 15 68.51 -38.23 -13.43
CA ALA A 15 68.35 -39.35 -12.46
C ALA A 15 69.35 -39.27 -11.27
N GLU A 16 68.98 -39.48 -9.98
CA GLU A 16 67.77 -40.10 -9.42
C GLU A 16 67.37 -39.62 -7.98
N THR A 17 66.08 -39.84 -7.66
CA THR A 17 65.26 -39.78 -6.42
C THR A 17 65.84 -39.65 -4.99
N GLY A 18 65.06 -39.06 -4.06
CA GLY A 18 65.33 -39.10 -2.60
C GLY A 18 64.32 -38.42 -1.63
N THR A 19 63.04 -38.76 -1.73
CA THR A 19 61.99 -38.82 -0.67
C THR A 19 62.27 -38.27 0.76
N GLY A 20 61.38 -37.43 1.31
CA GLY A 20 61.31 -37.18 2.76
C GLY A 20 60.41 -36.03 3.24
N ALA A 21 59.25 -36.35 3.82
CA ALA A 21 58.44 -35.49 4.70
C ALA A 21 57.83 -36.40 5.79
N PRO A 22 57.61 -35.97 7.05
CA PRO A 22 56.35 -35.26 7.35
C PRO A 22 56.28 -34.31 8.59
N SER A 23 55.32 -33.38 8.54
CA SER A 23 54.35 -33.02 9.63
C SER A 23 54.71 -32.19 10.90
N PHE A 24 53.64 -31.59 11.44
CA PHE A 24 53.36 -31.05 12.80
C PHE A 24 53.92 -29.69 13.30
N SER A 25 53.03 -28.68 13.19
CA SER A 25 52.46 -27.82 14.27
C SER A 25 53.30 -27.30 15.45
N PHE A 26 53.23 -25.98 15.67
CA PHE A 26 52.98 -25.20 16.92
C PHE A 26 53.33 -23.70 16.60
N VAL A 27 52.89 -22.60 17.22
CA VAL A 27 51.70 -22.14 17.98
C VAL A 27 52.13 -20.78 18.62
N LEU A 28 51.26 -19.75 18.54
CA LEU A 28 51.18 -18.52 19.37
C LEU A 28 52.15 -17.29 19.26
N GLN A 29 51.48 -16.10 19.16
CA GLN A 29 51.61 -14.86 19.96
C GLN A 29 52.55 -13.65 19.62
N MET A 30 51.92 -12.45 19.72
CA MET A 30 52.43 -11.12 20.17
C MET A 30 53.39 -10.31 19.24
N ALA A 31 53.39 -8.96 19.21
CA ALA A 31 52.39 -7.96 19.62
C ALA A 31 52.65 -6.54 19.02
N ALA A 32 51.67 -5.65 19.23
CA ALA A 32 51.48 -4.30 18.69
C ALA A 32 52.52 -3.19 18.98
N ALA A 33 52.62 -2.22 18.06
CA ALA A 33 52.60 -0.74 18.27
C ALA A 33 52.43 -0.05 16.88
N VAL A 34 51.56 0.93 16.56
CA VAL A 34 51.05 2.16 17.26
C VAL A 34 52.16 3.21 17.41
N THR A 35 52.02 4.53 17.13
CA THR A 35 50.96 5.48 16.72
C THR A 35 51.29 6.13 15.34
N SER A 36 50.53 7.03 14.69
CA SER A 36 49.10 7.42 14.58
C SER A 36 49.00 8.60 13.56
N CYS A 37 47.82 8.91 12.99
CA CYS A 37 47.58 10.21 12.32
C CYS A 37 46.11 10.68 12.40
N CYS A 38 45.94 11.97 12.68
CA CYS A 38 44.74 12.75 13.00
C CYS A 38 43.38 12.38 12.38
N PHE A 39 42.34 12.42 13.23
CA PHE A 39 40.94 12.64 12.83
C PHE A 39 40.75 14.03 12.19
N SER A 40 39.85 14.12 11.20
CA SER A 40 39.20 15.36 10.77
C SER A 40 37.68 15.16 10.75
N VAL A 41 36.98 15.68 11.77
CA VAL A 41 35.52 15.61 11.86
C VAL A 41 34.90 16.70 10.98
N LEU A 42 34.22 16.31 9.90
CA LEU A 42 33.42 17.22 9.07
C LEU A 42 31.96 17.22 9.53
N THR A 43 31.61 18.20 10.37
CA THR A 43 30.22 18.44 10.79
C THR A 43 29.43 19.14 9.68
N SER A 44 28.83 18.36 8.77
CA SER A 44 27.87 18.89 7.78
C SER A 44 26.54 19.22 8.45
N THR A 45 26.30 20.49 8.74
CA THR A 45 25.04 20.97 9.35
C THR A 45 23.87 20.91 8.36
N VAL A 46 23.10 19.84 8.38
CA VAL A 46 21.83 19.76 7.63
C VAL A 46 20.81 20.70 8.27
N LYS A 47 20.44 21.76 7.54
CA LYS A 47 19.33 22.64 7.92
C LYS A 47 18.00 22.03 7.47
N PHE A 48 17.38 21.24 8.34
CA PHE A 48 15.95 20.95 8.20
C PHE A 48 15.18 22.28 8.21
N ARG A 49 14.53 22.61 7.08
CA ARG A 49 13.45 23.59 7.04
C ARG A 49 12.15 22.84 7.28
N SER A 50 11.40 23.25 8.30
CA SER A 50 10.03 22.78 8.49
C SER A 50 9.15 23.25 7.35
N SER A 51 8.58 22.31 6.60
CA SER A 51 7.42 22.56 5.74
C SER A 51 6.19 22.79 6.62
N LEU A 52 5.57 23.97 6.50
CA LEU A 52 4.34 24.32 7.19
C LEU A 52 3.14 23.72 6.44
N THR A 53 2.84 22.45 6.70
CA THR A 53 1.55 21.85 6.33
C THR A 53 0.44 22.38 7.24
N SER A 54 -0.81 22.36 6.75
CA SER A 54 -1.83 23.30 7.23
C SER A 54 -2.39 22.99 8.62
N GLN A 55 -2.50 24.02 9.46
CA GLN A 55 -3.24 23.95 10.72
C GLN A 55 -4.75 23.74 10.44
N ARG A 56 -5.26 22.53 10.70
CA ARG A 56 -6.71 22.33 10.87
C ARG A 56 -7.16 23.13 12.11
N ARG A 57 -7.90 24.22 11.87
CA ARG A 57 -8.43 25.07 12.95
C ARG A 57 -9.54 24.34 13.70
N PHE A 58 -9.29 24.01 14.97
CA PHE A 58 -10.38 23.70 15.90
C PHE A 58 -11.24 24.94 16.12
N ALA A 59 -12.49 24.90 15.63
CA ALA A 59 -13.46 25.96 15.83
C ALA A 59 -14.30 25.68 17.09
N THR A 60 -13.92 26.30 18.22
CA THR A 60 -14.71 26.24 19.45
C THR A 60 -15.88 27.22 19.42
N SER A 61 -17.10 26.72 19.36
CA SER A 61 -18.33 27.45 19.72
C SER A 61 -19.12 26.59 20.71
N GLN A 62 -18.96 26.81 22.02
CA GLN A 62 -19.78 27.75 22.81
C GLN A 62 -21.27 27.42 22.76
N ASP A 63 -21.78 26.95 23.90
CA ASP A 63 -23.20 26.77 24.16
C ASP A 63 -24.00 28.07 24.01
N SER A 64 -25.27 27.92 23.59
CA SER A 64 -26.30 28.95 23.73
C SER A 64 -27.67 28.27 23.84
N ILE A 65 -27.90 27.62 24.97
CA ILE A 65 -29.17 26.95 25.28
C ILE A 65 -30.27 28.02 25.44
N ALA A 66 -31.22 28.05 24.50
CA ALA A 66 -32.46 28.81 24.64
C ALA A 66 -33.50 27.99 25.41
N SER A 67 -34.08 28.59 26.45
CA SER A 67 -34.93 27.92 27.43
C SER A 67 -36.30 27.49 26.90
N ILE A 68 -36.67 26.23 27.16
CA ILE A 68 -38.04 25.88 27.55
C ILE A 68 -37.99 24.97 28.79
N SER A 69 -38.73 25.35 29.83
CA SER A 69 -39.20 24.45 30.89
C SER A 69 -40.72 24.59 30.96
N PRO A 70 -41.47 23.57 31.43
CA PRO A 70 -41.72 23.55 32.89
C PRO A 70 -42.03 22.17 33.51
N LYS A 71 -41.82 22.08 34.84
CA LYS A 71 -42.49 21.17 35.81
C LYS A 71 -42.25 19.65 35.69
N ALA A 72 -42.39 18.85 36.74
CA ALA A 72 -42.31 19.08 38.21
C ALA A 72 -42.35 17.71 38.93
N SER A 73 -42.07 17.71 40.24
CA SER A 73 -42.42 16.67 41.23
C SER A 73 -41.82 15.25 41.10
N ASP A 74 -41.44 14.56 42.18
CA ASP A 74 -41.00 15.01 43.51
C ASP A 74 -40.30 13.84 44.26
N HIS A 75 -39.66 14.15 45.40
CA HIS A 75 -39.61 13.31 46.61
C HIS A 75 -39.14 11.83 46.50
N ARG A 76 -37.93 11.45 46.97
CA ARG A 76 -37.56 11.06 48.37
C ARG A 76 -36.86 9.67 48.31
N LEU A 77 -36.06 9.15 49.25
CA LEU A 77 -35.51 9.57 50.56
C LEU A 77 -34.24 8.75 50.89
N ARG A 78 -33.40 9.21 51.85
CA ARG A 78 -32.43 8.49 52.74
C ARG A 78 -31.69 7.23 52.19
N ALA A 79 -30.36 7.12 52.18
CA ALA A 79 -29.30 7.60 53.07
C ALA A 79 -29.26 7.01 54.51
N THR A 80 -28.31 6.10 54.75
CA THR A 80 -27.64 5.86 56.05
C THR A 80 -26.17 5.51 55.83
N ASN A 81 -25.28 6.45 56.08
CA ASN A 81 -23.87 6.22 56.45
C ASN A 81 -23.84 5.84 57.97
N PRO A 82 -22.72 5.40 58.62
CA PRO A 82 -21.85 6.42 59.23
C PRO A 82 -20.39 6.03 59.67
N LYS A 83 -19.62 7.07 60.05
CA LYS A 83 -18.39 7.09 60.93
C LYS A 83 -17.05 6.59 60.35
N ARG A 84 -15.88 7.17 60.71
CA ARG A 84 -15.49 8.56 61.08
C ARG A 84 -13.95 8.67 61.25
N SER A 85 -13.35 9.75 60.71
CA SER A 85 -12.33 10.68 61.30
C SER A 85 -11.37 10.20 62.43
N PRO A 86 -10.08 10.65 62.50
CA PRO A 86 -9.78 12.12 62.52
C PRO A 86 -8.39 12.64 62.04
N SER A 87 -8.30 13.98 61.96
CA SER A 87 -7.13 14.89 62.19
C SER A 87 -5.87 14.80 61.28
N SER A 88 -5.19 15.86 60.78
CA SER A 88 -5.05 17.32 61.06
C SER A 88 -4.22 17.70 62.33
N SER A 89 -3.36 18.73 62.43
CA SER A 89 -2.73 19.70 61.50
C SER A 89 -1.97 20.78 62.32
N SER A 90 -0.73 21.23 61.99
CA SER A 90 -0.15 22.46 62.63
C SER A 90 1.16 23.09 62.07
N PHE A 91 1.09 24.41 61.78
CA PHE A 91 2.02 25.52 62.12
C PHE A 91 3.55 25.58 61.80
N SER A 92 3.86 26.31 60.69
CA SER A 92 4.58 27.62 60.62
C SER A 92 6.09 27.85 60.96
N HIS A 93 6.80 28.45 59.98
CA HIS A 93 7.42 29.83 59.96
C HIS A 93 8.97 30.08 59.84
N LYS A 94 9.31 30.75 58.71
CA LYS A 94 10.38 31.79 58.47
C LYS A 94 11.86 31.37 58.39
N PRO A 95 12.75 32.18 57.75
CA PRO A 95 12.54 33.42 56.95
C PRO A 95 12.73 33.13 55.41
N ILE A 96 13.26 33.91 54.44
CA ILE A 96 13.94 35.24 54.31
C ILE A 96 13.52 35.96 52.98
N ARG A 97 13.39 37.29 53.04
CA ARG A 97 13.66 38.41 52.06
C ARG A 97 14.56 38.14 50.82
N GLU A 98 14.58 38.93 49.72
CA GLU A 98 13.88 40.15 49.22
C GLU A 98 14.12 40.26 47.67
N LYS A 99 13.20 40.67 46.79
CA LYS A 99 12.84 42.06 46.38
C LYS A 99 11.62 42.11 45.42
N GLN A 100 11.10 43.32 45.15
CA GLN A 100 9.77 43.60 44.56
C GLN A 100 9.81 44.44 43.26
N ALA A 101 8.70 44.50 42.50
CA ALA A 101 8.45 45.49 41.45
C ALA A 101 6.95 45.81 41.20
N VAL A 102 6.52 47.05 41.52
CA VAL A 102 5.25 47.77 41.19
C VAL A 102 5.42 49.24 41.66
N PRO A 103 4.60 50.27 41.30
CA PRO A 103 3.44 50.41 40.38
C PRO A 103 3.58 51.63 39.39
N PRO A 104 2.53 52.07 38.62
CA PRO A 104 2.64 53.11 37.55
C PRO A 104 1.85 54.44 37.75
N LYS A 105 2.08 55.48 36.91
CA LYS A 105 1.09 56.52 36.47
C LYS A 105 1.57 57.60 35.44
N ASN A 106 0.80 57.78 34.35
CA ASN A 106 0.34 58.97 33.57
C ASN A 106 1.19 60.26 33.28
N ILE A 107 1.31 60.61 31.96
CA ILE A 107 0.90 61.90 31.25
C ILE A 107 1.65 63.24 31.60
N PRO A 108 1.75 64.33 30.76
CA PRO A 108 1.60 64.62 29.29
C PRO A 108 2.84 65.31 28.61
N GLY A 109 2.78 65.73 27.32
CA GLY A 109 3.59 66.91 26.85
C GLY A 109 3.89 67.20 25.35
N ARG A 110 3.05 68.06 24.70
CA ARG A 110 3.36 69.19 23.74
C ARG A 110 4.41 69.16 22.58
N SER A 111 3.88 69.46 21.37
CA SER A 111 4.22 70.58 20.42
C SER A 111 5.47 70.62 19.48
N ASN A 112 5.17 70.59 18.16
CA ASN A 112 5.52 71.51 17.05
C ASN A 112 6.92 71.64 16.36
N ASP A 113 6.79 71.79 15.01
CA ASP A 113 7.54 72.58 14.02
C ASP A 113 8.98 72.24 13.54
N GLY A 114 9.11 72.00 12.21
CA GLY A 114 10.24 72.57 11.45
C GLY A 114 10.70 71.96 10.11
N ARG A 115 10.11 72.40 8.96
CA ARG A 115 10.77 72.60 7.62
C ARG A 115 11.22 71.34 6.83
N ASN A 116 11.65 71.33 5.54
CA ASN A 116 11.49 72.09 4.25
C ASN A 116 12.27 71.30 3.16
N TYR A 117 12.15 71.42 1.82
CA TYR A 117 11.08 71.85 0.87
C TYR A 117 11.50 71.43 -0.57
N SER A 118 10.70 70.64 -1.32
CA SER A 118 10.71 70.56 -2.81
C SER A 118 9.51 69.70 -3.27
N SER A 119 8.45 70.21 -3.93
CA SER A 119 8.35 70.87 -5.25
C SER A 119 8.62 69.89 -6.41
N ALA A 120 7.78 69.75 -7.45
CA ALA A 120 6.68 70.60 -7.93
C ALA A 120 5.67 69.75 -8.76
N ASP A 121 4.52 70.19 -9.30
CA ASP A 121 3.41 71.16 -9.03
C ASP A 121 2.45 71.00 -10.26
N GLU A 122 1.24 71.55 -10.50
CA GLU A 122 0.19 72.43 -9.93
C GLU A 122 -1.11 72.06 -10.77
N ASN A 123 -2.36 72.58 -10.77
CA ASN A 123 -3.35 73.34 -9.96
C ASN A 123 -4.68 73.29 -10.81
N SER A 124 -5.88 73.80 -10.45
CA SER A 124 -6.67 73.84 -9.19
C SER A 124 -8.13 74.28 -9.51
N GLY A 125 -9.06 74.13 -8.56
CA GLY A 125 -10.44 74.68 -8.66
C GLY A 125 -11.22 74.62 -7.34
N ARG A 126 -11.67 75.77 -6.82
CA ARG A 126 -12.46 75.94 -5.56
C ARG A 126 -13.96 75.69 -5.82
N GLY A 127 -14.89 75.47 -4.88
CA GLY A 127 -14.96 75.49 -3.39
C GLY A 127 -16.47 75.50 -2.99
N ASP A 128 -16.97 75.65 -1.75
CA ASP A 128 -16.44 75.68 -0.37
C ASP A 128 -17.65 75.61 0.62
N ARG A 129 -17.50 75.00 1.82
CA ARG A 129 -18.51 74.80 2.92
C ARG A 129 -19.81 74.02 2.58
N GLY A 130 -20.48 73.30 3.51
CA GLY A 130 -20.08 72.84 4.85
C GLY A 130 -21.25 72.51 5.82
N ARG A 131 -21.09 71.45 6.64
CA ARG A 131 -21.65 71.22 8.01
C ARG A 131 -23.00 70.46 8.23
N VAL A 132 -22.86 69.17 8.64
CA VAL A 132 -23.58 68.44 9.74
C VAL A 132 -25.03 67.92 9.58
N GLN A 133 -25.16 66.57 9.70
CA GLN A 133 -26.13 65.70 10.44
C GLN A 133 -27.66 66.04 10.46
N SER A 134 -28.60 65.10 10.63
CA SER A 134 -28.58 63.81 11.37
C SER A 134 -29.72 62.83 11.01
N THR A 135 -29.64 61.60 11.55
CA THR A 135 -30.71 60.61 11.83
C THR A 135 -31.48 59.94 10.68
N SER A 136 -32.10 58.80 11.04
CA SER A 136 -32.62 57.74 10.16
C SER A 136 -34.01 57.28 10.58
N PHE A 137 -34.85 56.81 9.64
CA PHE A 137 -36.09 56.07 9.93
C PHE A 137 -36.31 54.89 8.97
N LYS A 138 -37.18 53.95 9.38
CA LYS A 138 -37.58 52.74 8.63
C LYS A 138 -39.10 52.70 8.39
N SER A 139 -39.48 51.94 7.35
CA SER A 139 -40.53 50.88 7.35
C SER A 139 -41.79 51.06 6.46
N SER A 140 -42.20 49.92 5.89
CA SER A 140 -43.56 49.46 5.56
C SER A 140 -44.39 50.13 4.45
N GLY A 141 -44.98 49.30 3.55
CA GLY A 141 -46.16 49.70 2.76
C GLY A 141 -46.40 48.97 1.41
N MET A 142 -47.11 47.84 1.44
CA MET A 142 -47.78 47.16 0.30
C MET A 142 -48.56 48.15 -0.63
N GLN A 143 -48.86 47.93 -1.93
CA GLN A 143 -49.32 46.72 -2.63
C GLN A 143 -49.51 46.96 -4.17
N ARG A 144 -49.59 45.87 -4.98
CA ARG A 144 -50.05 45.80 -6.40
C ARG A 144 -49.13 46.41 -7.47
N LYS A 145 -49.24 46.06 -8.76
CA LYS A 145 -49.57 44.81 -9.51
C LYS A 145 -49.48 45.19 -10.99
N ASP A 146 -48.75 44.45 -11.83
CA ASP A 146 -49.15 44.20 -13.22
C ASP A 146 -48.31 43.08 -13.86
N ASN A 147 -48.91 42.34 -14.80
CA ASN A 147 -48.22 41.30 -15.56
C ASN A 147 -47.48 41.94 -16.74
N LYS A 148 -46.29 41.43 -17.05
CA LYS A 148 -45.74 41.42 -18.41
C LYS A 148 -45.08 40.08 -18.70
N ASP A 149 -45.63 39.39 -19.68
CA ASP A 149 -45.06 38.17 -20.23
C ASP A 149 -43.78 38.52 -20.99
N PHE A 150 -42.63 38.05 -20.49
CA PHE A 150 -41.37 38.10 -21.21
C PHE A 150 -41.10 36.75 -21.86
N LEU A 151 -41.68 36.58 -23.05
CA LEU A 151 -41.33 35.48 -23.95
C LEU A 151 -39.89 35.68 -24.44
N PHE A 152 -38.92 35.06 -23.78
CA PHE A 152 -37.55 35.01 -24.27
C PHE A 152 -37.48 34.05 -25.47
N ASP A 153 -37.18 34.61 -26.64
CA ASP A 153 -36.96 33.87 -27.89
C ASP A 153 -35.64 33.10 -27.79
N MET A 154 -35.68 31.88 -27.24
CA MET A 154 -34.55 30.94 -27.23
C MET A 154 -34.29 30.39 -28.65
N LYS A 155 -33.80 31.27 -29.52
CA LYS A 155 -32.94 30.89 -30.63
C LYS A 155 -31.53 30.66 -30.12
N GLU A 156 -31.38 29.64 -29.28
CA GLU A 156 -30.11 28.92 -29.27
C GLU A 156 -29.92 28.38 -30.69
N GLN A 157 -28.74 28.62 -31.25
CA GLN A 157 -28.40 28.10 -32.56
C GLN A 157 -28.18 26.59 -32.40
N LEU A 158 -29.18 25.82 -32.80
CA LEU A 158 -29.02 24.40 -33.10
C LEU A 158 -27.98 24.28 -34.22
N VAL A 159 -26.72 24.18 -33.82
CA VAL A 159 -25.66 23.62 -34.65
C VAL A 159 -26.01 22.16 -34.81
N GLU A 160 -26.56 21.80 -35.98
CA GLU A 160 -26.74 20.41 -36.38
C GLU A 160 -25.40 19.67 -36.16
N PRO A 161 -25.34 18.66 -35.27
CA PRO A 161 -24.09 17.99 -34.97
C PRO A 161 -23.67 17.11 -36.14
N GLU A 162 -22.62 17.54 -36.85
CA GLU A 162 -21.93 16.68 -37.80
C GLU A 162 -21.44 15.40 -37.06
N ASN A 163 -21.71 14.23 -37.64
CA ASN A 163 -21.40 12.90 -37.10
C ASN A 163 -21.93 12.57 -35.68
N PHE A 164 -23.18 12.10 -35.59
CA PHE A 164 -23.66 11.35 -34.42
C PHE A 164 -22.86 10.05 -34.12
N GLN A 165 -22.15 9.49 -35.12
CA GLN A 165 -21.37 8.25 -34.96
C GLN A 165 -20.23 8.38 -33.92
N ASP A 166 -19.61 9.56 -33.81
CA ASP A 166 -18.47 9.82 -32.92
C ASP A 166 -18.88 9.92 -31.42
N THR A 167 -20.08 9.45 -31.07
CA THR A 167 -20.61 9.42 -29.69
C THR A 167 -21.15 8.06 -29.23
N ALA A 168 -21.12 7.02 -30.08
CA ALA A 168 -21.65 5.70 -29.74
C ALA A 168 -20.86 5.02 -28.60
N PHE A 169 -19.53 4.99 -28.72
CA PHE A 169 -18.63 4.40 -27.71
C PHE A 169 -18.74 5.07 -26.32
N LEU A 170 -19.16 6.35 -26.26
CA LEU A 170 -19.41 7.06 -25.00
C LEU A 170 -20.62 6.51 -24.22
N ASN A 171 -21.53 5.77 -24.87
CA ASN A 171 -22.71 5.18 -24.24
C ASN A 171 -22.41 3.82 -23.57
N ALA A 172 -21.33 3.17 -23.98
CA ALA A 172 -20.81 1.94 -23.36
C ALA A 172 -20.10 2.20 -22.03
N VAL A 173 -19.73 3.45 -21.74
CA VAL A 173 -19.11 3.89 -20.47
C VAL A 173 -20.21 4.25 -19.48
N VAL A 174 -20.08 3.76 -18.25
CA VAL A 174 -21.05 3.93 -17.17
C VAL A 174 -20.39 4.41 -15.89
N LYS A 175 -21.12 5.17 -15.07
CA LYS A 175 -20.62 5.66 -13.78
C LYS A 175 -20.87 4.64 -12.68
N VAL A 176 -19.83 4.28 -11.94
CA VAL A 176 -19.90 3.42 -10.75
C VAL A 176 -20.14 4.27 -9.51
N TYR A 177 -21.01 3.80 -8.61
CA TYR A 177 -21.15 4.29 -7.25
C TYR A 177 -21.00 3.09 -6.30
N CYS A 178 -19.90 3.04 -5.55
CA CYS A 178 -19.66 1.98 -4.56
C CYS A 178 -19.86 2.52 -3.14
N THR A 179 -20.58 1.76 -2.31
CA THR A 179 -20.62 1.95 -0.86
C THR A 179 -19.61 1.00 -0.23
N HIS A 180 -18.57 1.54 0.40
CA HIS A 180 -17.46 0.79 1.00
C HIS A 180 -17.66 0.66 2.51
N THR A 181 -17.38 -0.52 3.07
CA THR A 181 -17.36 -0.77 4.52
C THR A 181 -16.21 -1.72 4.88
N ALA A 182 -14.99 -1.19 4.89
CA ALA A 182 -13.77 -1.91 5.27
C ALA A 182 -13.85 -2.47 6.70
N PRO A 183 -13.15 -3.57 7.02
CA PRO A 183 -12.87 -3.92 8.41
C PRO A 183 -12.02 -2.81 9.08
N ASP A 184 -12.05 -2.80 10.41
CA ASP A 184 -11.10 -2.07 11.26
C ASP A 184 -10.02 -3.10 11.62
N TYR A 185 -8.76 -2.91 11.20
CA TYR A 185 -7.71 -3.93 11.33
C TYR A 185 -7.13 -3.95 12.75
N SER A 186 -7.08 -2.81 13.43
CA SER A 186 -6.67 -2.68 14.84
C SER A 186 -7.69 -3.33 15.78
N LEU A 187 -8.99 -3.20 15.48
CA LEU A 187 -10.13 -3.73 16.22
C LEU A 187 -10.92 -4.73 15.33
N PRO A 188 -10.36 -5.90 14.99
CA PRO A 188 -10.83 -6.80 13.91
C PRO A 188 -12.26 -7.35 14.01
N TRP A 189 -12.91 -7.19 15.16
CA TRP A 189 -14.35 -7.44 15.35
C TRP A 189 -15.28 -6.32 14.87
N GLN A 190 -14.73 -5.17 14.46
CA GLN A 190 -15.47 -3.99 14.01
C GLN A 190 -15.35 -3.79 12.49
N LYS A 191 -16.01 -2.73 12.00
CA LYS A 191 -15.83 -2.21 10.65
C LYS A 191 -15.67 -0.70 10.71
N GLN A 192 -14.81 -0.16 9.84
CA GLN A 192 -14.63 1.27 9.68
C GLN A 192 -15.93 1.95 9.22
N ARG A 193 -15.98 3.28 9.38
CA ARG A 193 -17.15 4.08 9.01
C ARG A 193 -17.44 3.99 7.51
N GLN A 194 -18.60 3.43 7.17
CA GLN A 194 -19.13 3.36 5.81
C GLN A 194 -19.02 4.71 5.07
N TYR A 195 -18.47 4.69 3.85
CA TYR A 195 -18.41 5.82 2.93
C TYR A 195 -18.88 5.43 1.52
N THR A 196 -18.88 6.38 0.58
CA THR A 196 -19.27 6.15 -0.81
C THR A 196 -18.28 6.84 -1.73
N SER A 197 -17.78 6.11 -2.73
CA SER A 197 -16.95 6.66 -3.81
C SER A 197 -17.70 6.64 -5.14
N THR A 198 -17.07 7.22 -6.17
CA THR A 198 -17.51 7.04 -7.56
C THR A 198 -16.33 6.79 -8.47
N GLY A 199 -16.47 5.81 -9.35
CA GLY A 199 -15.50 5.47 -10.41
C GLY A 199 -16.20 5.35 -11.76
N SER A 200 -15.49 4.78 -12.74
CA SER A 200 -16.00 4.51 -14.08
C SER A 200 -15.94 3.01 -14.38
N ALA A 201 -16.77 2.55 -15.31
CA ALA A 201 -16.75 1.20 -15.85
C ALA A 201 -17.18 1.22 -17.32
N PHE A 202 -16.97 0.12 -18.05
CA PHE A 202 -17.45 0.00 -19.43
C PHE A 202 -17.92 -1.40 -19.82
N MET A 203 -18.80 -1.46 -20.82
CA MET A 203 -19.40 -2.68 -21.36
C MET A 203 -18.42 -3.44 -22.27
N ILE A 204 -18.21 -4.73 -22.00
CA ILE A 204 -17.25 -5.59 -22.72
C ILE A 204 -17.87 -6.83 -23.38
N GLY A 205 -19.20 -6.86 -23.50
CA GLY A 205 -19.96 -8.02 -24.00
C GLY A 205 -20.59 -8.85 -22.87
N ASP A 206 -21.33 -9.89 -23.22
CA ASP A 206 -21.91 -10.92 -22.32
C ASP A 206 -22.67 -10.47 -21.06
N GLY A 207 -23.11 -9.21 -20.97
CA GLY A 207 -23.65 -8.64 -19.72
C GLY A 207 -22.60 -8.38 -18.63
N LYS A 208 -21.32 -8.29 -19.04
CA LYS A 208 -20.14 -7.99 -18.21
C LYS A 208 -19.79 -6.49 -18.31
N LEU A 209 -19.43 -5.89 -17.19
CA LEU A 209 -18.76 -4.58 -17.12
C LEU A 209 -17.34 -4.76 -16.57
N LEU A 210 -16.39 -3.99 -17.08
CA LEU A 210 -15.03 -3.91 -16.54
C LEU A 210 -14.81 -2.60 -15.78
N THR A 211 -14.10 -2.65 -14.66
CA THR A 211 -13.69 -1.49 -13.83
C THR A 211 -12.39 -1.81 -13.07
N ASN A 212 -11.89 -0.90 -12.22
CA ASN A 212 -10.76 -1.18 -11.33
C ASN A 212 -11.18 -1.94 -10.06
N ALA A 213 -10.26 -2.69 -9.45
CA ALA A 213 -10.50 -3.39 -8.19
C ALA A 213 -10.78 -2.41 -7.04
N HIS A 214 -9.97 -1.35 -6.90
CA HIS A 214 -10.14 -0.34 -5.85
C HIS A 214 -11.49 0.40 -5.95
N CYS A 215 -12.05 0.53 -7.15
CA CYS A 215 -13.36 1.18 -7.37
C CYS A 215 -14.54 0.40 -6.75
N VAL A 216 -14.33 -0.88 -6.40
CA VAL A 216 -15.32 -1.75 -5.75
C VAL A 216 -14.74 -2.51 -4.55
N GLU A 217 -13.70 -1.98 -3.90
CA GLU A 217 -13.08 -2.60 -2.73
C GLU A 217 -14.00 -2.56 -1.49
N HIS A 218 -14.01 -3.63 -0.68
CA HIS A 218 -14.88 -3.79 0.50
C HIS A 218 -16.35 -3.37 0.26
N ASP A 219 -16.92 -3.77 -0.88
CA ASP A 219 -18.22 -3.31 -1.34
C ASP A 219 -19.38 -3.88 -0.54
N THR A 220 -20.18 -2.98 0.04
CA THR A 220 -21.49 -3.30 0.66
C THR A 220 -22.63 -3.11 -0.33
N GLN A 221 -22.43 -2.26 -1.36
CA GLN A 221 -23.35 -2.10 -2.48
C GLN A 221 -22.66 -1.40 -3.66
N VAL A 222 -22.63 -2.06 -4.82
CA VAL A 222 -22.24 -1.43 -6.10
C VAL A 222 -23.49 -1.06 -6.89
N LYS A 223 -23.50 0.13 -7.49
CA LYS A 223 -24.52 0.58 -8.45
C LYS A 223 -23.86 1.21 -9.67
N VAL A 224 -24.53 1.13 -10.82
CA VAL A 224 -24.08 1.75 -12.08
C VAL A 224 -25.18 2.62 -12.71
N LYS A 225 -24.76 3.67 -13.42
CA LYS A 225 -25.63 4.63 -14.13
C LYS A 225 -25.13 4.78 -15.57
N ARG A 226 -26.02 4.61 -16.56
CA ARG A 226 -25.69 4.81 -17.99
C ARG A 226 -25.57 6.30 -18.32
N ARG A 227 -24.86 6.63 -19.40
CA ARG A 227 -24.91 7.96 -20.00
C ARG A 227 -26.35 8.28 -20.47
N GLY A 228 -26.91 9.40 -20.03
CA GLY A 228 -28.22 9.89 -20.47
C GLY A 228 -29.44 9.32 -19.73
N ASP A 229 -29.25 8.40 -18.79
CA ASP A 229 -30.29 7.82 -17.94
C ASP A 229 -30.04 8.23 -16.47
N ASP A 230 -31.08 8.61 -15.72
CA ASP A 230 -30.97 8.95 -14.30
C ASP A 230 -31.05 7.73 -13.36
N THR A 231 -31.45 6.57 -13.89
CA THR A 231 -31.60 5.32 -13.15
C THR A 231 -30.26 4.77 -12.67
N LYS A 232 -30.22 4.28 -11.42
CA LYS A 232 -29.06 3.61 -10.84
C LYS A 232 -29.38 2.14 -10.61
N TYR A 233 -28.85 1.28 -11.47
CA TYR A 233 -29.04 -0.17 -11.39
C TYR A 233 -28.06 -0.78 -10.39
N VAL A 234 -28.49 -1.83 -9.68
CA VAL A 234 -27.59 -2.58 -8.78
C VAL A 234 -26.68 -3.47 -9.63
N ALA A 235 -25.39 -3.47 -9.30
CA ALA A 235 -24.38 -4.34 -9.90
C ALA A 235 -23.84 -5.32 -8.84
N LYS A 236 -23.28 -6.44 -9.29
CA LYS A 236 -22.60 -7.43 -8.44
C LYS A 236 -21.19 -7.68 -8.97
N VAL A 237 -20.20 -7.71 -8.08
CA VAL A 237 -18.83 -8.13 -8.41
C VAL A 237 -18.85 -9.63 -8.74
N LEU A 238 -18.32 -10.00 -9.91
CA LEU A 238 -18.13 -11.38 -10.37
C LEU A 238 -16.72 -11.90 -10.04
N ALA A 239 -15.72 -11.03 -10.18
CA ALA A 239 -14.31 -11.31 -9.91
C ALA A 239 -13.56 -10.02 -9.61
N ARG A 240 -12.46 -10.12 -8.86
CA ARG A 240 -11.54 -9.03 -8.52
C ARG A 240 -10.10 -9.57 -8.59
N GLY A 241 -9.27 -8.98 -9.44
CA GLY A 241 -7.82 -9.17 -9.46
C GLY A 241 -7.19 -7.96 -8.81
N VAL A 242 -6.73 -8.12 -7.56
CA VAL A 242 -6.19 -7.01 -6.76
C VAL A 242 -4.78 -6.66 -7.23
N ASP A 243 -3.96 -7.68 -7.50
CA ASP A 243 -2.63 -7.60 -8.10
C ASP A 243 -2.57 -6.81 -9.41
N CYS A 244 -3.60 -6.94 -10.26
CA CYS A 244 -3.73 -6.20 -11.52
C CYS A 244 -4.72 -5.02 -11.48
N ASP A 245 -5.30 -4.69 -10.32
CA ASP A 245 -6.33 -3.66 -10.12
C ASP A 245 -7.50 -3.73 -11.13
N ILE A 246 -8.06 -4.92 -11.39
CA ILE A 246 -9.24 -5.13 -12.26
C ILE A 246 -10.39 -5.73 -11.46
N ALA A 247 -11.63 -5.31 -11.73
CA ALA A 247 -12.84 -6.01 -11.32
C ALA A 247 -13.83 -6.19 -12.48
N LEU A 248 -14.52 -7.33 -12.46
CA LEU A 248 -15.59 -7.69 -13.38
C LEU A 248 -16.93 -7.55 -12.65
N LEU A 249 -17.89 -6.83 -13.22
CA LEU A 249 -19.24 -6.66 -12.66
C LEU A 249 -20.32 -7.25 -13.59
N SER A 250 -21.45 -7.62 -13.00
CA SER A 250 -22.69 -7.96 -13.72
C SER A 250 -23.86 -7.05 -13.28
N VAL A 251 -24.86 -6.90 -14.16
CA VAL A 251 -26.10 -6.16 -13.88
C VAL A 251 -27.30 -7.02 -14.31
N GLU A 252 -28.22 -7.28 -13.39
CA GLU A 252 -29.36 -8.19 -13.62
C GLU A 252 -30.53 -7.55 -14.38
N SER A 253 -30.63 -6.21 -14.41
CA SER A 253 -31.71 -5.53 -15.14
C SER A 253 -31.47 -5.58 -16.65
N LYS A 254 -32.47 -6.02 -17.40
CA LYS A 254 -32.45 -6.04 -18.87
C LYS A 254 -32.52 -4.62 -19.46
N GLU A 255 -33.15 -3.69 -18.76
CA GLU A 255 -33.28 -2.27 -19.17
C GLU A 255 -31.90 -1.59 -19.26
N PHE A 256 -30.97 -1.97 -18.37
CA PHE A 256 -29.59 -1.50 -18.41
C PHE A 256 -28.84 -1.95 -19.69
N TRP A 257 -29.19 -3.13 -20.22
CA TRP A 257 -28.59 -3.70 -21.44
C TRP A 257 -29.39 -3.38 -22.73
N GLU A 258 -30.54 -2.72 -22.63
CA GLU A 258 -31.34 -2.37 -23.81
C GLU A 258 -30.67 -1.28 -24.64
N GLY A 259 -30.37 -1.56 -25.91
CA GLY A 259 -29.56 -0.68 -26.76
C GLY A 259 -28.12 -0.50 -26.24
N ALA A 260 -27.57 -1.47 -25.52
CA ALA A 260 -26.17 -1.48 -25.13
C ALA A 260 -25.28 -1.98 -26.27
N GLU A 261 -24.22 -1.22 -26.58
CA GLU A 261 -23.12 -1.63 -27.45
C GLU A 261 -21.88 -1.86 -26.56
N SER A 262 -21.16 -2.95 -26.79
CA SER A 262 -19.91 -3.27 -26.10
C SER A 262 -18.71 -2.65 -26.82
N LEU A 263 -17.64 -2.38 -26.08
CA LEU A 263 -16.38 -1.92 -26.66
C LEU A 263 -15.51 -3.10 -27.09
N ASP A 264 -15.05 -3.06 -28.33
CA ASP A 264 -14.02 -3.99 -28.83
C ASP A 264 -12.64 -3.64 -28.25
N PHE A 265 -11.83 -4.66 -27.95
CA PHE A 265 -10.48 -4.50 -27.43
C PHE A 265 -9.44 -4.31 -28.54
N GLY A 266 -8.75 -3.17 -28.50
CA GLY A 266 -7.66 -2.83 -29.39
C GLY A 266 -6.34 -3.51 -29.03
N ARG A 267 -5.38 -3.43 -29.94
CA ARG A 267 -4.03 -3.95 -29.71
C ARG A 267 -3.23 -3.01 -28.80
N LEU A 268 -2.25 -3.56 -28.09
CA LEU A 268 -1.28 -2.78 -27.33
C LEU A 268 -0.62 -1.71 -28.24
N PRO A 269 -0.70 -0.41 -27.93
CA PRO A 269 -0.33 0.68 -28.83
C PRO A 269 1.19 0.88 -28.95
N CYS A 270 1.62 1.72 -29.88
CA CYS A 270 3.00 2.21 -30.00
C CYS A 270 3.20 3.51 -29.20
N LEU A 271 4.46 3.92 -29.01
CA LEU A 271 4.75 5.25 -28.46
C LEU A 271 4.32 6.34 -29.45
N GLN A 272 3.84 7.47 -28.94
CA GLN A 272 3.24 8.58 -29.69
C GLN A 272 1.86 8.29 -30.33
N ASP A 273 1.31 7.08 -30.23
CA ASP A 273 -0.08 6.82 -30.62
C ASP A 273 -1.02 7.69 -29.78
N ALA A 274 -2.04 8.27 -30.41
CA ALA A 274 -3.02 9.10 -29.72
C ALA A 274 -3.95 8.25 -28.85
N VAL A 275 -4.23 8.73 -27.63
CA VAL A 275 -5.07 8.05 -26.63
C VAL A 275 -6.13 8.99 -26.10
N THR A 276 -7.36 8.50 -25.99
CA THR A 276 -8.50 9.24 -25.43
C THR A 276 -9.07 8.47 -24.23
N VAL A 277 -8.91 8.99 -23.02
CA VAL A 277 -9.50 8.44 -21.80
C VAL A 277 -10.90 9.00 -21.61
N VAL A 278 -11.85 8.13 -21.26
CA VAL A 278 -13.25 8.50 -21.02
C VAL A 278 -13.68 7.99 -19.64
N GLY A 279 -14.36 8.84 -18.87
CA GLY A 279 -14.83 8.48 -17.52
C GLY A 279 -15.70 9.54 -16.86
N TYR A 280 -15.93 9.40 -15.57
CA TYR A 280 -16.82 10.25 -14.77
C TYR A 280 -16.06 10.88 -13.58
N PRO A 281 -15.63 12.15 -13.67
CA PRO A 281 -14.80 12.77 -12.66
C PRO A 281 -15.56 12.97 -11.34
N LEU A 282 -14.82 12.92 -10.23
CA LEU A 282 -15.36 13.05 -8.88
C LEU A 282 -16.25 14.30 -8.74
N GLY A 283 -17.47 14.10 -8.24
CA GLY A 283 -18.47 15.17 -8.05
C GLY A 283 -19.34 15.52 -9.26
N GLY A 284 -18.96 15.12 -10.49
CA GLY A 284 -19.76 15.33 -11.70
C GLY A 284 -20.49 14.07 -12.16
N ASP A 285 -21.79 14.16 -12.47
CA ASP A 285 -22.55 13.05 -13.09
C ASP A 285 -22.51 13.08 -14.64
N THR A 286 -21.86 14.09 -15.22
CA THR A 286 -21.55 14.17 -16.66
C THR A 286 -20.27 13.41 -17.01
N ILE A 287 -20.24 12.78 -18.18
CA ILE A 287 -19.05 12.13 -18.73
C ILE A 287 -17.96 13.17 -19.05
N SER A 288 -16.70 12.79 -18.92
CA SER A 288 -15.51 13.58 -19.23
C SER A 288 -14.60 12.80 -20.20
N VAL A 289 -13.85 13.55 -21.00
CA VAL A 289 -12.96 13.03 -22.03
C VAL A 289 -11.65 13.80 -21.94
N THR A 290 -10.52 13.09 -21.81
CA THR A 290 -9.17 13.67 -21.88
C THR A 290 -8.36 12.97 -22.96
N LYS A 291 -7.74 13.75 -23.86
CA LYS A 291 -6.92 13.24 -24.97
C LYS A 291 -5.45 13.61 -24.79
N GLY A 292 -4.57 12.70 -25.20
CA GLY A 292 -3.12 12.83 -25.18
C GLY A 292 -2.47 11.79 -26.09
N VAL A 293 -1.25 11.37 -25.78
CA VAL A 293 -0.49 10.33 -26.46
C VAL A 293 0.12 9.32 -25.48
N VAL A 294 0.41 8.12 -25.99
CA VAL A 294 1.19 7.10 -25.29
C VAL A 294 2.63 7.59 -25.13
N SER A 295 3.00 7.89 -23.89
CA SER A 295 4.30 8.46 -23.52
C SER A 295 5.35 7.39 -23.20
N ARG A 296 4.93 6.24 -22.65
CA ARG A 296 5.81 5.10 -22.35
C ARG A 296 5.02 3.80 -22.30
N ILE A 297 5.70 2.68 -22.50
CA ILE A 297 5.22 1.34 -22.18
C ILE A 297 6.36 0.65 -21.42
N GLU A 298 6.12 0.24 -20.19
CA GLU A 298 7.11 -0.40 -19.32
C GLU A 298 6.45 -1.40 -18.35
N VAL A 299 7.25 -2.10 -17.55
CA VAL A 299 6.71 -2.85 -16.40
C VAL A 299 6.65 -1.88 -15.23
N THR A 300 5.48 -1.79 -14.59
CA THR A 300 5.18 -0.85 -13.51
C THR A 300 4.59 -1.60 -12.33
N SER A 301 4.93 -1.18 -11.12
CA SER A 301 4.28 -1.63 -9.89
C SER A 301 2.83 -1.12 -9.81
N TYR A 302 1.88 -2.03 -9.67
CA TYR A 302 0.46 -1.69 -9.49
C TYR A 302 0.23 -1.36 -8.02
N ALA A 303 -0.04 -0.08 -7.73
CA ALA A 303 0.01 0.47 -6.37
C ALA A 303 -0.92 -0.21 -5.35
N HIS A 304 -2.07 -0.73 -5.79
CA HIS A 304 -3.02 -1.46 -4.93
C HIS A 304 -2.79 -2.99 -4.93
N GLY A 305 -1.82 -3.48 -5.72
CA GLY A 305 -1.69 -4.90 -6.07
C GLY A 305 -0.33 -5.55 -5.76
N SER A 306 0.70 -4.77 -5.44
CA SER A 306 2.05 -5.29 -5.12
C SER A 306 2.64 -6.23 -6.19
N SER A 307 2.25 -6.01 -7.44
CA SER A 307 2.67 -6.81 -8.60
C SER A 307 3.13 -5.93 -9.74
N ASP A 308 4.18 -6.39 -10.41
CA ASP A 308 4.94 -5.63 -11.40
C ASP A 308 4.55 -6.13 -12.81
N LEU A 309 3.56 -5.46 -13.40
CA LEU A 309 2.89 -5.86 -14.64
C LEU A 309 3.10 -4.82 -15.75
N LEU A 310 2.77 -5.16 -16.99
CA LEU A 310 2.84 -4.21 -18.09
C LEU A 310 1.90 -3.01 -17.83
N GLY A 311 2.42 -1.79 -17.96
CA GLY A 311 1.65 -0.55 -17.88
C GLY A 311 1.91 0.34 -19.11
N ILE A 312 0.87 1.07 -19.53
CA ILE A 312 0.99 2.15 -20.53
C ILE A 312 0.99 3.49 -19.78
N GLN A 313 2.03 4.30 -19.92
CA GLN A 313 2.05 5.67 -19.43
C GLN A 313 1.51 6.62 -20.52
N ILE A 314 0.65 7.56 -20.15
CA ILE A 314 0.05 8.57 -21.04
C ILE A 314 0.23 9.98 -20.46
N ASP A 315 0.22 11.01 -21.31
CA ASP A 315 0.24 12.43 -20.88
C ASP A 315 -1.17 13.04 -20.67
N ALA A 316 -2.22 12.31 -21.07
CA ALA A 316 -3.60 12.71 -20.79
C ALA A 316 -3.89 12.66 -19.28
N ALA A 317 -4.41 13.76 -18.73
CA ALA A 317 -4.73 13.84 -17.31
C ALA A 317 -5.82 12.83 -16.91
N ILE A 318 -5.48 11.92 -15.99
CA ILE A 318 -6.43 11.04 -15.30
C ILE A 318 -6.72 11.64 -13.93
N ASN A 319 -8.01 11.89 -13.66
CA ASN A 319 -8.51 12.43 -12.39
C ASN A 319 -9.30 11.37 -11.61
N PRO A 320 -9.39 11.48 -10.28
CA PRO A 320 -10.24 10.61 -9.47
C PRO A 320 -11.68 10.53 -10.03
N GLY A 321 -12.20 9.32 -10.16
CA GLY A 321 -13.47 9.02 -10.82
C GLY A 321 -13.34 8.53 -12.28
N ASN A 322 -12.30 8.94 -13.02
CA ASN A 322 -12.03 8.39 -14.35
C ASN A 322 -11.41 6.97 -14.27
N SER A 323 -10.85 6.58 -13.13
CA SER A 323 -10.41 5.21 -12.84
C SER A 323 -11.50 4.18 -13.18
N GLY A 324 -11.11 3.09 -13.83
CA GLY A 324 -12.00 2.03 -14.32
C GLY A 324 -12.67 2.34 -15.67
N GLY A 325 -12.50 3.55 -16.20
CA GLY A 325 -12.97 3.94 -17.53
C GLY A 325 -12.03 3.44 -18.65
N PRO A 326 -12.50 3.35 -19.90
CA PRO A 326 -11.68 2.91 -21.02
C PRO A 326 -10.73 4.01 -21.50
N ALA A 327 -9.59 3.59 -22.03
CA ALA A 327 -8.70 4.36 -22.87
C ALA A 327 -8.83 3.86 -24.32
N PHE A 328 -9.07 4.78 -25.27
CA PHE A 328 -9.30 4.48 -26.69
C PHE A 328 -8.14 4.91 -27.57
N ASN A 329 -7.92 4.18 -28.68
CA ASN A 329 -7.15 4.66 -29.82
C ASN A 329 -8.01 5.54 -30.76
N ASP A 330 -7.40 6.11 -31.80
CA ASP A 330 -8.09 6.90 -32.84
C ASP A 330 -9.06 6.09 -33.72
N GLN A 331 -9.16 4.77 -33.53
CA GLN A 331 -10.10 3.89 -34.22
C GLN A 331 -11.34 3.58 -33.36
N GLY A 332 -11.38 4.03 -32.10
CA GLY A 332 -12.45 3.74 -31.15
C GLY A 332 -12.35 2.37 -30.45
N GLU A 333 -11.26 1.63 -30.65
CA GLU A 333 -10.98 0.39 -29.93
C GLU A 333 -10.44 0.71 -28.52
N CYS A 334 -10.87 -0.05 -27.51
CA CYS A 334 -10.38 0.08 -26.14
C CYS A 334 -8.98 -0.53 -26.00
N ILE A 335 -7.94 0.29 -25.79
CA ILE A 335 -6.54 -0.16 -25.60
C ILE A 335 -6.20 -0.45 -24.13
N GLY A 336 -7.11 -0.20 -23.19
CA GLY A 336 -6.94 -0.56 -21.79
C GLY A 336 -7.87 0.17 -20.80
N VAL A 337 -7.70 -0.11 -19.51
CA VAL A 337 -8.44 0.53 -18.41
C VAL A 337 -7.60 1.67 -17.82
N ALA A 338 -8.15 2.88 -17.76
CA ALA A 338 -7.51 4.01 -17.08
C ALA A 338 -7.42 3.73 -15.57
N PHE A 339 -6.22 3.87 -14.98
CA PHE A 339 -6.00 3.74 -13.54
C PHE A 339 -5.06 4.83 -13.02
N GLN A 340 -5.19 5.17 -11.74
CA GLN A 340 -4.40 6.22 -11.11
C GLN A 340 -3.42 5.60 -10.10
N VAL A 341 -2.14 5.57 -10.48
CA VAL A 341 -1.03 5.27 -9.56
C VAL A 341 -0.87 6.43 -8.56
N TYR A 342 -0.35 6.12 -7.36
CA TYR A 342 -0.07 7.07 -6.30
C TYR A 342 0.81 8.22 -6.82
N ARG A 343 0.35 9.48 -6.67
CA ARG A 343 1.07 10.65 -7.18
C ARG A 343 2.10 11.13 -6.17
N SER A 344 3.32 11.41 -6.63
CA SER A 344 4.16 12.40 -5.95
C SER A 344 3.60 13.80 -6.23
N GLU A 345 3.70 14.73 -5.26
CA GLU A 345 3.19 16.10 -5.43
C GLU A 345 3.94 16.89 -6.53
N GLU A 346 5.09 16.37 -6.99
CA GLU A 346 5.95 16.97 -8.02
C GLU A 346 5.61 16.50 -9.46
N ALA A 347 4.70 15.53 -9.64
CA ALA A 347 4.39 14.92 -10.94
C ALA A 347 3.02 15.33 -11.50
N GLU A 348 3.02 16.32 -12.40
CA GLU A 348 1.84 16.71 -13.18
C GLU A 348 1.68 15.89 -14.47
N ASN A 349 0.43 15.70 -14.92
CA ASN A 349 0.06 15.13 -16.23
C ASN A 349 0.69 13.76 -16.57
N ILE A 350 0.84 12.88 -15.57
CA ILE A 350 1.13 11.46 -15.78
C ILE A 350 -0.13 10.65 -15.48
N GLY A 351 -0.67 10.00 -16.50
CA GLY A 351 -1.69 8.97 -16.38
C GLY A 351 -1.12 7.58 -16.66
N TYR A 352 -1.78 6.54 -16.15
CA TYR A 352 -1.47 5.14 -16.47
C TYR A 352 -2.72 4.40 -16.97
N VAL A 353 -2.50 3.41 -17.84
CA VAL A 353 -3.54 2.56 -18.43
C VAL A 353 -3.10 1.09 -18.32
N ILE A 354 -4.00 0.27 -17.78
CA ILE A 354 -3.88 -1.19 -17.71
C ILE A 354 -4.10 -1.74 -19.12
N PRO A 355 -3.08 -2.27 -19.81
CA PRO A 355 -3.16 -2.62 -21.22
C PRO A 355 -4.12 -3.79 -21.47
N THR A 356 -4.66 -3.86 -22.70
CA THR A 356 -5.48 -5.01 -23.13
C THR A 356 -4.82 -6.37 -22.91
N THR A 357 -3.48 -6.48 -22.94
CA THR A 357 -2.78 -7.74 -22.64
C THR A 357 -2.96 -8.22 -21.19
N VAL A 358 -3.08 -7.30 -20.22
CA VAL A 358 -3.35 -7.63 -18.81
C VAL A 358 -4.85 -7.90 -18.62
N VAL A 359 -5.72 -7.13 -19.28
CA VAL A 359 -7.17 -7.35 -19.29
C VAL A 359 -7.54 -8.72 -19.87
N SER A 360 -6.97 -9.10 -21.02
CA SER A 360 -7.23 -10.40 -21.66
C SER A 360 -6.74 -11.56 -20.81
N HIS A 361 -5.61 -11.42 -20.11
CA HIS A 361 -5.11 -12.44 -19.17
C HIS A 361 -6.09 -12.63 -18.01
N PHE A 362 -6.50 -11.54 -17.33
CA PHE A 362 -7.49 -11.59 -16.25
C PHE A 362 -8.83 -12.23 -16.70
N LEU A 363 -9.33 -11.87 -17.89
CA LEU A 363 -10.57 -12.44 -18.42
C LEU A 363 -10.42 -13.92 -18.77
N GLU A 364 -9.32 -14.30 -19.43
CA GLU A 364 -9.07 -15.71 -19.80
C GLU A 364 -8.83 -16.59 -18.56
N ASP A 365 -8.14 -16.09 -17.54
CA ASP A 365 -7.98 -16.78 -16.25
C ASP A 365 -9.34 -17.04 -15.58
N TYR A 366 -10.18 -15.99 -15.48
CA TYR A 366 -11.53 -16.11 -14.93
C TYR A 366 -12.41 -17.10 -15.71
N GLU A 367 -12.35 -17.08 -17.05
CA GLU A 367 -13.15 -17.98 -17.90
C GLU A 367 -12.66 -19.44 -17.87
N ARG A 368 -11.34 -19.67 -17.69
CA ARG A 368 -10.77 -21.01 -17.49
C ARG A 368 -11.09 -21.60 -16.12
N ASN A 369 -11.02 -20.78 -15.06
CA ASN A 369 -11.01 -21.25 -13.67
C ASN A 369 -12.31 -20.99 -12.90
N GLY A 370 -13.25 -20.20 -13.44
CA GLY A 370 -14.48 -19.75 -12.77
C GLY A 370 -14.26 -18.76 -11.61
N LYS A 371 -12.99 -18.38 -11.39
CA LYS A 371 -12.50 -17.44 -10.39
C LYS A 371 -11.14 -16.91 -10.86
N TYR A 372 -10.69 -15.82 -10.26
CA TYR A 372 -9.34 -15.33 -10.47
C TYR A 372 -8.31 -16.21 -9.75
N THR A 373 -7.11 -16.37 -10.32
CA THR A 373 -6.00 -17.17 -9.78
C THR A 373 -4.68 -16.41 -9.62
N GLY A 374 -4.53 -15.21 -10.20
CA GLY A 374 -3.39 -14.31 -9.97
C GLY A 374 -2.27 -14.38 -11.02
N PHE A 375 -1.53 -13.29 -11.17
CA PHE A 375 -0.32 -13.28 -12.00
C PHE A 375 0.79 -14.12 -11.35
N PRO A 376 1.44 -15.03 -12.10
CA PRO A 376 2.45 -15.89 -11.52
C PRO A 376 3.81 -15.19 -11.40
N SER A 377 4.64 -15.69 -10.49
CA SER A 377 6.00 -15.24 -10.24
C SER A 377 7.00 -16.39 -10.38
N LEU A 378 8.29 -16.05 -10.54
CA LEU A 378 9.40 -17.01 -10.52
C LEU A 378 10.05 -17.15 -9.11
N GLY A 379 9.66 -16.32 -8.13
CA GLY A 379 10.19 -16.41 -6.77
C GLY A 379 11.71 -16.20 -6.64
N VAL A 380 12.31 -15.27 -7.37
CA VAL A 380 13.78 -15.04 -7.35
C VAL A 380 14.15 -13.57 -7.14
N LEU A 381 15.11 -13.33 -6.25
CA LEU A 381 15.81 -12.06 -6.14
C LEU A 381 17.01 -12.06 -7.09
N LEU A 382 17.15 -11.01 -7.89
CA LEU A 382 18.11 -10.95 -9.00
C LEU A 382 19.06 -9.75 -8.89
N GLN A 383 20.24 -9.91 -9.48
CA GLN A 383 21.26 -8.87 -9.59
C GLN A 383 21.73 -8.73 -11.04
N LYS A 384 21.79 -7.47 -11.51
CA LYS A 384 22.31 -7.10 -12.83
C LYS A 384 23.80 -7.45 -12.98
N LEU A 385 24.20 -7.73 -14.21
CA LEU A 385 25.56 -8.16 -14.57
C LEU A 385 26.33 -7.14 -15.42
N GLU A 386 26.11 -5.83 -15.24
CA GLU A 386 26.85 -4.76 -15.94
C GLU A 386 28.38 -4.87 -15.78
N ASN A 387 28.84 -5.25 -14.58
CA ASN A 387 30.26 -5.24 -14.25
C ASN A 387 31.04 -6.38 -14.96
N PRO A 388 32.05 -6.08 -15.80
CA PRO A 388 32.78 -7.11 -16.54
C PRO A 388 33.57 -8.08 -15.67
N ALA A 389 34.07 -7.65 -14.50
CA ALA A 389 34.80 -8.52 -13.58
C ALA A 389 33.84 -9.50 -12.86
N LEU A 390 32.61 -9.08 -12.55
CA LEU A 390 31.57 -9.96 -12.02
C LEU A 390 31.20 -11.05 -13.05
N ARG A 391 30.96 -10.68 -14.32
CA ARG A 391 30.73 -11.64 -15.41
C ARG A 391 31.89 -12.61 -15.59
N ALA A 392 33.12 -12.11 -15.61
CA ALA A 392 34.33 -12.94 -15.74
C ALA A 392 34.49 -13.93 -14.57
N CYS A 393 34.22 -13.50 -13.33
CA CYS A 393 34.25 -14.36 -12.13
C CYS A 393 33.22 -15.49 -12.22
N LEU A 394 31.99 -15.16 -12.63
CA LEU A 394 30.89 -16.12 -12.87
C LEU A 394 31.06 -16.95 -14.16
N LYS A 395 32.11 -16.67 -14.95
CA LYS A 395 32.43 -17.30 -16.25
C LYS A 395 31.36 -17.07 -17.35
N VAL A 396 30.60 -15.98 -17.23
CA VAL A 396 29.66 -15.52 -18.25
C VAL A 396 30.46 -14.87 -19.39
N GLN A 397 30.36 -15.42 -20.60
CA GLN A 397 31.21 -15.03 -21.74
C GLN A 397 30.66 -13.85 -22.55
N SER A 398 29.34 -13.65 -22.53
CA SER A 398 28.60 -12.60 -23.24
C SER A 398 28.18 -11.46 -22.29
N ASN A 399 27.50 -10.44 -22.82
CA ASN A 399 26.90 -9.36 -22.02
C ASN A 399 25.43 -9.67 -21.66
N GLU A 400 25.20 -10.88 -21.17
CA GLU A 400 23.88 -11.49 -21.00
C GLU A 400 23.69 -12.02 -19.58
N GLY A 401 22.43 -12.13 -19.18
CA GLY A 401 21.96 -12.78 -17.97
C GLY A 401 22.00 -11.96 -16.68
N VAL A 402 21.34 -12.52 -15.66
CA VAL A 402 21.18 -11.95 -14.31
C VAL A 402 21.45 -12.99 -13.24
N LEU A 403 22.11 -12.57 -12.16
CA LEU A 403 22.55 -13.42 -11.05
C LEU A 403 21.42 -13.65 -10.03
N VAL A 404 21.15 -14.90 -9.69
CA VAL A 404 20.25 -15.30 -8.59
C VAL A 404 20.94 -15.03 -7.26
N ARG A 405 20.39 -14.08 -6.49
CA ARG A 405 20.83 -13.72 -5.13
C ARG A 405 20.12 -14.50 -4.03
N ARG A 406 18.84 -14.83 -4.21
CA ARG A 406 17.97 -15.55 -3.25
C ARG A 406 16.82 -16.19 -4.03
N VAL A 407 16.25 -17.28 -3.50
CA VAL A 407 15.04 -17.93 -4.05
C VAL A 407 13.99 -18.01 -2.94
N GLU A 408 12.72 -17.81 -3.27
CA GLU A 408 11.60 -17.85 -2.33
C GLU A 408 11.27 -19.31 -1.95
N PRO A 409 11.35 -19.71 -0.66
CA PRO A 409 11.28 -21.11 -0.25
C PRO A 409 10.03 -21.87 -0.70
N THR A 410 8.91 -21.15 -0.76
CA THR A 410 7.56 -21.61 -1.16
C THR A 410 7.38 -21.87 -2.65
N THR A 411 8.37 -21.52 -3.49
CA THR A 411 8.24 -21.60 -4.95
C THR A 411 8.96 -22.81 -5.53
N ASP A 412 8.46 -23.33 -6.66
CA ASP A 412 9.07 -24.49 -7.33
C ASP A 412 10.52 -24.22 -7.79
N ALA A 413 10.82 -22.95 -8.08
CA ALA A 413 12.17 -22.46 -8.37
C ALA A 413 13.20 -22.85 -7.29
N ASN A 414 12.82 -22.93 -6.01
CA ASN A 414 13.70 -23.31 -4.90
C ASN A 414 14.25 -24.75 -5.03
N LYS A 415 13.55 -25.61 -5.78
CA LYS A 415 13.97 -27.00 -6.03
C LYS A 415 15.00 -27.13 -7.17
N VAL A 416 15.06 -26.14 -8.07
CA VAL A 416 15.77 -26.23 -9.36
C VAL A 416 16.84 -25.16 -9.58
N LEU A 417 16.62 -23.92 -9.11
CA LEU A 417 17.56 -22.80 -9.08
C LEU A 417 18.32 -22.75 -7.75
N LYS A 418 19.46 -22.05 -7.74
CA LYS A 418 20.31 -21.85 -6.56
C LYS A 418 20.94 -20.46 -6.59
N GLU A 419 21.27 -19.95 -5.41
CA GLU A 419 22.10 -18.75 -5.28
C GLU A 419 23.44 -18.96 -6.01
N GLY A 420 23.88 -17.95 -6.76
CA GLY A 420 25.06 -18.04 -7.62
C GLY A 420 24.81 -18.54 -9.04
N ASP A 421 23.60 -18.98 -9.39
CA ASP A 421 23.22 -19.23 -10.79
C ASP A 421 23.06 -17.92 -11.57
N VAL A 422 23.36 -17.93 -12.87
CA VAL A 422 23.03 -16.84 -13.78
C VAL A 422 21.96 -17.28 -14.76
N ILE A 423 20.77 -16.68 -14.72
CA ILE A 423 19.71 -16.91 -15.71
C ILE A 423 20.09 -16.16 -16.98
N VAL A 424 20.22 -16.85 -18.11
CA VAL A 424 20.60 -16.29 -19.43
C VAL A 424 19.47 -16.38 -20.47
N SER A 425 18.48 -17.26 -20.30
CA SER A 425 17.26 -17.26 -21.11
C SER A 425 16.03 -17.75 -20.34
N PHE A 426 14.86 -17.32 -20.79
CA PHE A 426 13.52 -17.72 -20.35
C PHE A 426 12.72 -18.09 -21.60
N ASP A 427 12.22 -19.31 -21.70
CA ASP A 427 11.55 -19.88 -22.90
C ASP A 427 12.32 -19.58 -24.20
N ASP A 428 13.63 -19.88 -24.18
CA ASP A 428 14.64 -19.56 -25.20
C ASP A 428 14.84 -18.08 -25.56
N VAL A 429 14.05 -17.14 -25.02
CA VAL A 429 14.28 -15.69 -25.13
C VAL A 429 15.47 -15.30 -24.24
N ARG A 430 16.49 -14.64 -24.83
CA ARG A 430 17.70 -14.25 -24.10
C ARG A 430 17.50 -13.04 -23.20
N VAL A 431 17.97 -13.17 -21.96
CA VAL A 431 18.02 -12.10 -20.96
C VAL A 431 19.36 -11.35 -21.09
N GLY A 432 19.34 -10.03 -21.19
CA GLY A 432 20.53 -9.18 -21.19
C GLY A 432 21.08 -8.94 -19.77
N CYS A 433 22.28 -8.36 -19.64
CA CYS A 433 22.90 -8.03 -18.34
C CYS A 433 21.99 -7.20 -17.41
N GLU A 434 21.07 -6.42 -17.98
CA GLU A 434 20.12 -5.55 -17.29
C GLU A 434 18.87 -6.24 -16.75
N GLY A 435 18.71 -7.55 -16.97
CA GLY A 435 17.43 -8.22 -16.77
C GLY A 435 16.38 -7.82 -17.80
N THR A 436 16.80 -7.32 -18.97
CA THR A 436 15.89 -6.98 -20.09
C THR A 436 15.86 -8.06 -21.16
N VAL A 437 14.76 -8.17 -21.89
CA VAL A 437 14.55 -9.06 -23.04
C VAL A 437 14.13 -8.23 -24.26
N PRO A 438 14.28 -8.75 -25.50
CA PRO A 438 13.60 -8.18 -26.67
C PRO A 438 12.08 -8.17 -26.46
N PHE A 439 11.42 -7.08 -26.85
CA PHE A 439 9.98 -6.90 -26.65
C PHE A 439 9.22 -6.77 -27.98
N ARG A 440 9.61 -5.77 -28.76
CA ARG A 440 9.10 -5.44 -30.10
C ARG A 440 10.28 -5.06 -30.99
N SER A 441 10.02 -4.79 -32.27
CA SER A 441 10.97 -4.42 -33.34
C SER A 441 12.36 -3.94 -32.91
N ASN A 442 12.44 -2.83 -32.16
CA ASN A 442 13.69 -2.29 -31.60
C ASN A 442 13.61 -2.03 -30.08
N GLU A 443 12.56 -2.51 -29.42
CA GLU A 443 12.26 -2.23 -28.00
C GLU A 443 12.75 -3.35 -27.09
N ARG A 444 13.08 -3.00 -25.84
CA ARG A 444 13.44 -3.94 -24.78
C ARG A 444 12.62 -3.66 -23.54
N ILE A 445 12.21 -4.73 -22.85
CA ILE A 445 11.40 -4.66 -21.63
C ILE A 445 12.07 -5.47 -20.51
N ALA A 446 11.71 -5.22 -19.25
CA ALA A 446 12.14 -6.05 -18.13
C ALA A 446 11.63 -7.49 -18.32
N PHE A 447 12.48 -8.50 -18.05
CA PHE A 447 12.13 -9.90 -18.28
C PHE A 447 10.95 -10.40 -17.42
N ARG A 448 10.64 -9.69 -16.31
CA ARG A 448 9.40 -9.85 -15.51
C ARG A 448 8.15 -9.94 -16.41
N TYR A 449 8.12 -9.20 -17.52
CA TYR A 449 7.07 -9.25 -18.52
C TYR A 449 6.76 -10.68 -19.01
N LEU A 450 7.78 -11.48 -19.37
CA LEU A 450 7.58 -12.84 -19.88
C LEU A 450 7.01 -13.80 -18.82
N ILE A 451 7.25 -13.51 -17.53
CA ILE A 451 6.63 -14.25 -16.42
C ILE A 451 5.17 -13.83 -16.31
N SER A 452 4.87 -12.52 -16.34
CA SER A 452 3.48 -12.00 -16.26
C SER A 452 2.57 -12.41 -17.44
N GLN A 453 3.13 -12.89 -18.55
CA GLN A 453 2.34 -13.44 -19.67
C GLN A 453 1.89 -14.89 -19.45
N LYS A 454 2.37 -15.56 -18.40
CA LYS A 454 2.03 -16.95 -18.04
C LYS A 454 0.84 -16.99 -17.09
N PHE A 455 0.21 -18.15 -16.95
CA PHE A 455 -0.85 -18.42 -15.98
C PHE A 455 -0.33 -19.20 -14.76
N ALA A 456 -1.09 -19.18 -13.66
CA ALA A 456 -0.78 -20.00 -12.50
C ALA A 456 -0.75 -21.50 -12.87
N GLY A 457 0.36 -22.18 -12.55
CA GLY A 457 0.61 -23.58 -12.89
C GLY A 457 1.32 -23.82 -14.22
N ASP A 458 1.58 -22.78 -15.03
CA ASP A 458 2.41 -22.92 -16.24
C ASP A 458 3.85 -23.32 -15.90
N VAL A 459 4.48 -24.06 -16.82
CA VAL A 459 5.92 -24.35 -16.78
C VAL A 459 6.67 -23.34 -17.65
N ALA A 460 7.81 -22.86 -17.17
CA ALA A 460 8.78 -22.10 -17.96
C ALA A 460 10.13 -22.81 -17.97
N GLU A 461 10.84 -22.72 -19.11
CA GLU A 461 12.17 -23.27 -19.28
C GLU A 461 13.25 -22.18 -19.15
N LEU A 462 14.18 -22.38 -18.22
CA LEU A 462 15.24 -21.44 -17.89
C LEU A 462 16.58 -21.98 -18.40
N GLY A 463 17.21 -21.22 -19.31
CA GLY A 463 18.63 -21.41 -19.60
C GLY A 463 19.45 -20.73 -18.52
N ILE A 464 20.29 -21.47 -17.80
CA ILE A 464 21.11 -20.95 -16.71
C ILE A 464 22.59 -21.35 -16.85
N ILE A 465 23.49 -20.55 -16.27
CA ILE A 465 24.90 -20.89 -16.08
C ILE A 465 25.14 -21.15 -14.60
N ARG A 466 25.57 -22.38 -14.27
CA ARG A 466 25.90 -22.83 -12.90
C ARG A 466 27.36 -23.28 -12.84
N ALA A 467 28.15 -22.66 -11.97
CA ALA A 467 29.61 -22.85 -11.86
C ALA A 467 30.42 -22.67 -13.17
N GLY A 468 29.86 -21.95 -14.15
CA GLY A 468 30.42 -21.78 -15.50
C GLY A 468 30.05 -22.87 -16.52
N LYS A 469 29.05 -23.72 -16.22
CA LYS A 469 28.48 -24.67 -17.18
C LYS A 469 27.06 -24.22 -17.55
N PRO A 470 26.71 -24.12 -18.85
CA PRO A 470 25.33 -23.89 -19.26
C PRO A 470 24.49 -25.15 -19.02
N MET A 471 23.23 -24.97 -18.63
CA MET A 471 22.21 -26.01 -18.50
C MET A 471 20.81 -25.42 -18.71
N LYS A 472 19.83 -26.27 -19.05
CA LYS A 472 18.41 -25.92 -19.01
C LYS A 472 17.77 -26.55 -17.78
N VAL A 473 16.88 -25.82 -17.11
CA VAL A 473 16.01 -26.31 -16.03
C VAL A 473 14.58 -25.85 -16.30
N GLN A 474 13.60 -26.48 -15.66
CA GLN A 474 12.18 -26.09 -15.76
C GLN A 474 11.65 -25.81 -14.36
N ALA A 475 10.74 -24.84 -14.23
CA ALA A 475 10.09 -24.48 -12.97
C ALA A 475 8.60 -24.24 -13.20
N VAL A 476 7.76 -24.68 -12.25
CA VAL A 476 6.32 -24.34 -12.24
C VAL A 476 6.12 -22.94 -11.65
N LEU A 477 5.53 -22.04 -12.44
CA LEU A 477 5.25 -20.67 -12.04
C LEU A 477 3.91 -20.58 -11.28
N ASN A 478 3.89 -19.85 -10.18
CA ASN A 478 2.70 -19.68 -9.33
C ASN A 478 2.66 -18.24 -8.77
N PRO A 479 1.47 -17.73 -8.39
CA PRO A 479 1.35 -16.46 -7.67
C PRO A 479 2.25 -16.42 -6.43
N ARG A 480 2.72 -15.21 -6.10
CA ARG A 480 3.68 -15.00 -5.01
C ARG A 480 3.04 -15.32 -3.65
N VAL A 481 3.78 -15.97 -2.75
CA VAL A 481 3.31 -16.27 -1.39
C VAL A 481 3.84 -15.20 -0.43
N HIS A 482 3.03 -14.17 -0.19
CA HIS A 482 3.34 -13.10 0.74
C HIS A 482 3.25 -13.57 2.20
N LEU A 483 4.24 -13.23 3.03
CA LEU A 483 4.26 -13.52 4.47
C LEU A 483 3.48 -12.46 5.28
N VAL A 484 3.53 -11.22 4.80
CA VAL A 484 2.66 -10.10 5.21
C VAL A 484 1.91 -9.71 3.94
N PRO A 485 0.59 -9.94 3.86
CA PRO A 485 -0.16 -9.75 2.63
C PRO A 485 -0.65 -8.30 2.46
N TYR A 486 -0.73 -7.86 1.21
CA TYR A 486 -1.21 -6.52 0.82
C TYR A 486 -2.74 -6.42 0.80
N HIS A 487 -3.43 -7.53 0.61
CA HIS A 487 -4.89 -7.67 0.75
C HIS A 487 -5.19 -8.89 1.63
N ILE A 488 -6.30 -8.86 2.36
CA ILE A 488 -6.78 -10.04 3.09
C ILE A 488 -7.84 -10.75 2.26
N ASP A 489 -7.70 -12.07 2.14
CA ASP A 489 -8.65 -12.93 1.43
C ASP A 489 -9.92 -13.15 2.28
N GLY A 490 -10.83 -12.18 2.27
CA GLY A 490 -12.11 -12.22 2.98
C GLY A 490 -12.57 -10.85 3.49
N ASP A 491 -13.84 -10.75 3.92
CA ASP A 491 -14.45 -9.47 4.33
C ASP A 491 -14.03 -8.96 5.72
N GLN A 492 -13.25 -9.75 6.48
CA GLN A 492 -12.69 -9.41 7.79
C GLN A 492 -11.34 -10.11 8.05
N PRO A 493 -10.39 -9.48 8.78
CA PRO A 493 -9.19 -10.13 9.31
C PRO A 493 -9.51 -11.21 10.35
N SER A 494 -8.69 -12.28 10.37
CA SER A 494 -8.71 -13.29 11.43
C SER A 494 -8.25 -12.72 12.78
N TYR A 495 -8.91 -13.07 13.89
CA TYR A 495 -8.47 -12.69 15.24
C TYR A 495 -8.87 -13.70 16.32
N ILE A 496 -8.12 -13.74 17.42
CA ILE A 496 -8.47 -14.48 18.64
C ILE A 496 -8.07 -13.71 19.91
N ILE A 497 -8.92 -13.72 20.93
CA ILE A 497 -8.76 -12.99 22.20
C ILE A 497 -8.76 -13.98 23.36
N ILE A 498 -7.66 -14.03 24.13
CA ILE A 498 -7.53 -14.91 25.31
C ILE A 498 -7.13 -14.09 26.53
N ALA A 499 -7.96 -14.12 27.58
CA ALA A 499 -7.81 -13.25 28.76
C ALA A 499 -7.56 -11.76 28.42
N GLY A 500 -8.10 -11.27 27.29
CA GLY A 500 -7.91 -9.91 26.81
C GLY A 500 -6.66 -9.67 25.95
N LEU A 501 -5.75 -10.62 25.81
CA LEU A 501 -4.66 -10.54 24.83
C LEU A 501 -5.26 -10.73 23.42
N VAL A 502 -5.16 -9.72 22.55
CA VAL A 502 -5.74 -9.70 21.19
C VAL A 502 -4.69 -10.10 20.17
N PHE A 503 -4.87 -11.26 19.53
CA PHE A 503 -3.98 -11.75 18.47
C PHE A 503 -4.58 -11.57 17.08
N THR A 504 -3.76 -11.15 16.12
CA THR A 504 -4.11 -10.94 14.70
C THR A 504 -2.89 -11.24 13.79
N PRO A 505 -3.05 -11.64 12.51
CA PRO A 505 -1.96 -11.67 11.54
C PRO A 505 -1.50 -10.27 11.14
N LEU A 506 -0.20 -10.05 11.05
CA LEU A 506 0.37 -8.84 10.45
C LEU A 506 0.04 -8.80 8.94
N SER A 507 -0.49 -7.66 8.49
CA SER A 507 -0.83 -7.37 7.09
C SER A 507 -0.52 -5.91 6.78
N GLU A 508 -0.37 -5.56 5.50
CA GLU A 508 -0.07 -4.17 5.13
C GLU A 508 -1.20 -3.19 5.51
N PRO A 509 -2.50 -3.50 5.34
CA PRO A 509 -3.58 -2.62 5.82
C PRO A 509 -3.55 -2.34 7.33
N LEU A 510 -3.06 -3.30 8.15
CA LEU A 510 -2.84 -3.08 9.58
C LEU A 510 -1.65 -2.15 9.86
N ILE A 511 -0.57 -2.25 9.07
CA ILE A 511 0.59 -1.37 9.18
C ILE A 511 0.23 0.07 8.77
N ASP A 512 -0.61 0.22 7.75
CA ASP A 512 -1.13 1.51 7.28
C ASP A 512 -2.11 2.15 8.29
N GLU A 513 -2.98 1.38 8.95
CA GLU A 513 -3.94 1.88 9.94
C GLU A 513 -3.26 2.26 11.28
N GLU A 514 -2.35 1.43 11.79
CA GLU A 514 -1.56 1.70 13.01
C GLU A 514 -0.48 2.78 12.81
N CYS A 515 -0.07 3.01 11.56
CA CYS A 515 1.10 3.80 11.12
C CYS A 515 2.48 3.19 11.50
N GLU A 516 3.48 3.32 10.61
CA GLU A 516 4.81 2.73 10.79
C GLU A 516 5.51 3.10 12.12
N ASP A 517 5.28 4.32 12.64
CA ASP A 517 5.86 4.79 13.92
C ASP A 517 5.43 3.96 15.15
N SER A 518 4.28 3.26 15.12
CA SER A 518 3.73 2.49 16.25
C SER A 518 4.01 0.98 16.15
N ILE A 519 4.09 0.45 14.93
CA ILE A 519 4.39 -0.97 14.64
C ILE A 519 5.81 -1.34 15.06
N GLY A 520 6.75 -0.39 14.98
CA GLY A 520 8.13 -0.56 15.44
C GLY A 520 9.03 -1.31 14.46
N LEU A 521 10.32 -0.96 14.51
CA LEU A 521 11.29 -1.30 13.46
C LEU A 521 11.47 -2.81 13.20
N LYS A 522 11.26 -3.68 14.21
CA LYS A 522 11.42 -5.14 14.05
C LYS A 522 10.32 -5.76 13.20
N LEU A 523 9.07 -5.40 13.44
CA LEU A 523 7.94 -5.85 12.62
C LEU A 523 8.03 -5.28 11.21
N LEU A 524 8.38 -4.00 11.05
CA LEU A 524 8.59 -3.40 9.72
C LEU A 524 9.71 -4.09 8.94
N VAL A 525 10.88 -4.34 9.54
CA VAL A 525 11.97 -5.08 8.88
C VAL A 525 11.54 -6.50 8.50
N LYS A 526 10.70 -7.15 9.30
CA LYS A 526 10.12 -8.45 8.93
C LYS A 526 9.15 -8.33 7.76
N ALA A 527 8.19 -7.41 7.80
CA ALA A 527 7.22 -7.20 6.72
C ALA A 527 7.90 -6.90 5.37
N ARG A 528 8.91 -6.02 5.35
CA ARG A 528 9.59 -5.58 4.13
C ARG A 528 10.61 -6.59 3.56
N TYR A 529 11.21 -7.46 4.38
CA TYR A 529 12.36 -8.31 3.96
C TYR A 529 12.27 -9.82 4.24
N SER A 530 11.31 -10.27 5.06
CA SER A 530 11.10 -11.70 5.34
C SER A 530 10.25 -12.36 4.25
N LEU A 531 10.53 -13.63 4.00
CA LEU A 531 9.86 -14.45 2.99
C LEU A 531 9.16 -15.62 3.70
N ALA A 532 8.00 -16.03 3.19
CA ALA A 532 7.33 -17.23 3.67
C ALA A 532 8.24 -18.45 3.46
N ARG A 533 8.44 -19.24 4.51
CA ARG A 533 9.25 -20.46 4.53
C ARG A 533 8.43 -21.68 4.09
N PHE A 534 7.13 -21.64 4.35
CA PHE A 534 6.13 -22.63 3.92
C PHE A 534 4.80 -21.92 3.59
N LYS A 535 3.94 -22.58 2.79
CA LYS A 535 2.66 -21.99 2.38
C LYS A 535 1.72 -21.85 3.58
N GLY A 536 1.15 -20.66 3.78
CA GLY A 536 0.28 -20.36 4.91
C GLY A 536 1.02 -20.09 6.23
N GLU A 537 2.32 -19.78 6.19
CA GLU A 537 3.00 -19.11 7.31
C GLU A 537 2.44 -17.69 7.49
N GLN A 538 2.29 -17.22 8.74
CA GLN A 538 1.94 -15.84 9.06
C GLN A 538 2.77 -15.32 10.23
N ILE A 539 3.07 -14.01 10.22
CA ILE A 539 3.52 -13.30 11.42
C ILE A 539 2.28 -13.02 12.27
N VAL A 540 2.07 -13.81 13.33
CA VAL A 540 1.02 -13.53 14.33
C VAL A 540 1.55 -12.53 15.35
N ILE A 541 0.82 -11.44 15.58
CA ILE A 541 1.14 -10.44 16.60
C ILE A 541 0.07 -10.43 17.70
N LEU A 542 0.48 -10.04 18.90
CA LEU A 542 -0.39 -9.39 19.88
C LEU A 542 -0.50 -7.92 19.47
N SER A 543 -1.69 -7.45 19.09
CA SER A 543 -1.88 -6.02 18.74
C SER A 543 -2.04 -5.17 19.99
N GLN A 544 -2.81 -5.64 20.99
CA GLN A 544 -3.09 -4.93 22.25
C GLN A 544 -3.54 -5.89 23.37
N VAL A 545 -3.59 -5.38 24.60
CA VAL A 545 -4.17 -6.08 25.77
C VAL A 545 -5.36 -5.31 26.33
N LEU A 546 -6.52 -5.97 26.36
CA LEU A 546 -7.76 -5.48 26.99
C LEU A 546 -7.65 -5.68 28.51
N ALA A 547 -7.15 -4.67 29.21
CA ALA A 547 -6.83 -4.69 30.64
C ALA A 547 -7.93 -5.33 31.52
N ASN A 548 -7.54 -6.31 32.33
CA ASN A 548 -8.40 -7.12 33.20
C ASN A 548 -7.60 -7.72 34.37
N GLU A 549 -8.26 -8.14 35.46
CA GLU A 549 -7.60 -8.83 36.58
C GLU A 549 -6.81 -10.09 36.16
N ALA A 550 -7.22 -10.76 35.07
CA ALA A 550 -6.53 -11.92 34.53
C ALA A 550 -5.21 -11.60 33.77
N ASN A 551 -4.92 -10.33 33.43
CA ASN A 551 -3.76 -9.93 32.63
C ASN A 551 -2.90 -8.81 33.25
N ILE A 552 -3.01 -8.60 34.57
CA ILE A 552 -2.26 -7.56 35.32
C ILE A 552 -0.74 -7.69 35.07
N GLY A 553 -0.12 -6.60 34.65
CA GLY A 553 1.29 -6.50 34.28
C GLY A 553 1.56 -6.63 32.77
N TYR A 554 0.54 -6.90 31.95
CA TYR A 554 0.63 -7.02 30.49
C TYR A 554 -0.13 -5.89 29.74
N GLU A 555 -0.75 -4.94 30.45
CA GLU A 555 -1.71 -3.97 29.88
C GLU A 555 -1.11 -3.05 28.81
N ASP A 556 0.16 -2.67 28.96
CA ASP A 556 0.90 -1.80 28.02
C ASP A 556 1.53 -2.59 26.84
N MET A 557 1.23 -3.89 26.67
CA MET A 557 1.75 -4.69 25.57
C MET A 557 0.93 -4.52 24.29
N GLY A 558 1.60 -4.16 23.19
CA GLY A 558 1.01 -4.08 21.86
C GLY A 558 2.05 -4.15 20.74
N ASN A 559 1.61 -4.50 19.54
CA ASN A 559 2.42 -4.71 18.34
C ASN A 559 3.67 -5.59 18.55
N LEU A 560 3.50 -6.75 19.21
CA LEU A 560 4.57 -7.73 19.48
C LEU A 560 4.34 -9.06 18.75
N GLN A 561 5.32 -9.56 17.99
CA GLN A 561 5.23 -10.91 17.41
C GLN A 561 5.23 -11.98 18.51
N VAL A 562 4.24 -12.88 18.47
CA VAL A 562 4.24 -14.10 19.28
C VAL A 562 4.93 -15.23 18.50
N LEU A 563 5.90 -15.89 19.13
CA LEU A 563 6.78 -16.87 18.51
C LEU A 563 6.44 -18.30 18.92
N LYS A 564 6.10 -18.52 20.20
CA LYS A 564 5.71 -19.85 20.72
C LYS A 564 4.52 -19.77 21.68
N PHE A 565 3.80 -20.88 21.75
CA PHE A 565 2.79 -21.17 22.78
C PHE A 565 3.14 -22.50 23.45
N ASN A 566 3.26 -22.52 24.79
CA ASN A 566 3.73 -23.66 25.59
C ASN A 566 4.96 -24.37 24.98
N GLY A 567 5.95 -23.57 24.55
CA GLY A 567 7.19 -24.06 23.91
C GLY A 567 7.07 -24.48 22.43
N THR A 568 5.84 -24.57 21.88
CA THR A 568 5.60 -24.96 20.48
C THR A 568 5.63 -23.75 19.56
N ARG A 569 6.46 -23.78 18.50
CA ARG A 569 6.59 -22.67 17.52
C ARG A 569 5.27 -22.48 16.77
N ILE A 570 4.77 -21.24 16.75
CA ILE A 570 3.54 -20.87 16.03
C ILE A 570 3.82 -20.86 14.52
N LYS A 571 2.81 -21.25 13.72
CA LYS A 571 2.89 -21.29 12.25
C LYS A 571 2.08 -20.14 11.61
N ASN A 572 0.86 -19.96 12.12
CA ASN A 572 -0.14 -18.99 11.72
C ASN A 572 -1.21 -18.88 12.83
N ILE A 573 -2.16 -17.96 12.70
CA ILE A 573 -3.15 -17.71 13.77
C ILE A 573 -4.08 -18.91 14.00
N HIS A 574 -4.40 -19.69 12.97
CA HIS A 574 -5.23 -20.88 13.10
C HIS A 574 -4.52 -22.02 13.85
N HIS A 575 -3.21 -22.16 13.67
CA HIS A 575 -2.39 -23.05 14.51
C HIS A 575 -2.36 -22.59 15.97
N LEU A 576 -2.26 -21.27 16.22
CA LEU A 576 -2.32 -20.72 17.58
C LEU A 576 -3.68 -21.02 18.25
N ALA A 577 -4.79 -20.75 17.56
CA ALA A 577 -6.13 -21.06 18.06
C ALA A 577 -6.28 -22.57 18.40
N HIS A 578 -5.83 -23.45 17.52
CA HIS A 578 -5.85 -24.90 17.76
C HIS A 578 -5.00 -25.33 18.96
N LEU A 579 -3.81 -24.74 19.15
CA LEU A 579 -2.96 -25.02 20.32
C LEU A 579 -3.61 -24.56 21.63
N ILE A 580 -4.32 -23.43 21.62
CA ILE A 580 -5.07 -22.91 22.76
C ILE A 580 -6.27 -23.84 23.09
N ASP A 581 -7.08 -24.17 22.09
CA ASP A 581 -8.28 -25.02 22.24
C ASP A 581 -7.92 -26.44 22.70
N SER A 582 -6.73 -26.93 22.34
CA SER A 582 -6.22 -28.25 22.73
C SER A 582 -5.40 -28.24 24.03
N CYS A 583 -5.28 -27.09 24.72
CA CYS A 583 -4.41 -26.96 25.88
C CYS A 583 -5.03 -27.55 27.15
N GLU A 584 -4.46 -28.64 27.67
CA GLU A 584 -4.82 -29.24 28.96
C GLU A 584 -3.95 -28.75 30.15
N ASP A 585 -2.87 -27.99 29.89
CA ASP A 585 -1.94 -27.51 30.91
C ASP A 585 -2.58 -26.52 31.92
N GLN A 586 -1.97 -26.34 33.10
CA GLN A 586 -2.41 -25.30 34.04
C GLN A 586 -2.22 -23.87 33.48
N TYR A 587 -1.18 -23.67 32.68
CA TYR A 587 -0.74 -22.35 32.23
C TYR A 587 -0.73 -22.23 30.70
N LEU A 588 -1.10 -21.04 30.22
CA LEU A 588 -0.95 -20.59 28.85
C LEU A 588 0.29 -19.68 28.82
N VAL A 589 1.37 -20.15 28.18
CA VAL A 589 2.68 -19.51 28.14
C VAL A 589 2.95 -19.01 26.73
N PHE A 590 2.91 -17.70 26.55
CA PHE A 590 3.16 -17.02 25.28
C PHE A 590 4.59 -16.46 25.28
N GLU A 591 5.44 -16.99 24.40
CA GLU A 591 6.79 -16.47 24.17
C GLU A 591 6.76 -15.50 22.99
N PHE A 592 7.19 -14.26 23.22
CA PHE A 592 7.25 -13.19 22.23
C PHE A 592 8.68 -12.94 21.74
N GLU A 593 8.80 -12.05 20.76
CA GLU A 593 10.07 -11.38 20.43
C GLU A 593 10.72 -10.73 21.68
N ASP A 594 12.03 -10.51 21.62
CA ASP A 594 12.89 -10.07 22.73
C ASP A 594 12.89 -10.97 23.99
N ASN A 595 12.36 -12.20 23.89
CA ASN A 595 12.21 -13.15 24.99
C ASN A 595 11.26 -12.64 26.10
N TYR A 596 10.34 -11.73 25.77
CA TYR A 596 9.24 -11.41 26.69
C TYR A 596 8.31 -12.63 26.80
N ILE A 597 7.84 -12.94 28.01
CA ILE A 597 6.96 -14.08 28.26
C ILE A 597 5.73 -13.60 29.05
N ALA A 598 4.54 -13.82 28.50
CA ALA A 598 3.29 -13.69 29.25
C ALA A 598 2.81 -15.07 29.70
N VAL A 599 2.35 -15.18 30.94
CA VAL A 599 1.85 -16.43 31.54
C VAL A 599 0.49 -16.17 32.14
N LEU A 600 -0.51 -16.92 31.70
CA LEU A 600 -1.89 -16.86 32.19
C LEU A 600 -2.28 -18.20 32.81
N GLU A 601 -3.04 -18.21 33.90
CA GLU A 601 -3.66 -19.44 34.41
C GLU A 601 -4.90 -19.77 33.55
N ARG A 602 -4.95 -20.98 32.99
CA ARG A 602 -5.95 -21.37 31.96
C ARG A 602 -7.38 -21.25 32.47
N GLU A 603 -7.67 -21.70 33.69
CA GLU A 603 -9.03 -21.62 34.25
C GLU A 603 -9.47 -20.18 34.50
N ALA A 604 -8.56 -19.31 34.97
CA ALA A 604 -8.82 -17.89 35.16
C ALA A 604 -9.03 -17.15 33.82
N ALA A 605 -8.22 -17.46 32.81
CA ALA A 605 -8.34 -16.93 31.46
C ALA A 605 -9.71 -17.26 30.83
N THR A 606 -10.15 -18.51 30.93
CA THR A 606 -11.46 -18.97 30.45
C THR A 606 -12.60 -18.30 31.22
N ALA A 607 -12.50 -18.19 32.55
CA ALA A 607 -13.52 -17.53 33.36
C ALA A 607 -13.65 -16.03 33.03
N ALA A 608 -12.54 -15.34 32.75
CA ALA A 608 -12.51 -13.92 32.44
C ALA A 608 -13.08 -13.57 31.06
N SER A 609 -12.99 -14.47 30.06
CA SER A 609 -13.41 -14.23 28.67
C SER A 609 -14.78 -13.54 28.56
N SER A 610 -15.82 -14.13 29.18
CA SER A 610 -17.20 -13.60 29.12
C SER A 610 -17.39 -12.23 29.78
N CYS A 611 -16.49 -11.84 30.69
CA CYS A 611 -16.48 -10.52 31.32
C CYS A 611 -15.81 -9.51 30.38
N ILE A 612 -14.61 -9.83 29.90
CA ILE A 612 -13.80 -8.97 29.01
C ILE A 612 -14.56 -8.64 27.73
N LEU A 613 -15.11 -9.63 27.03
CA LEU A 613 -15.85 -9.39 25.79
C LEU A 613 -17.05 -8.46 26.01
N LYS A 614 -17.75 -8.63 27.13
CA LYS A 614 -18.93 -7.82 27.47
C LYS A 614 -18.56 -6.38 27.85
N ASP A 615 -17.51 -6.21 28.64
CA ASP A 615 -17.10 -4.89 29.15
C ASP A 615 -16.44 -4.04 28.04
N TYR A 616 -15.76 -4.66 27.07
CA TYR A 616 -15.20 -4.01 25.88
C TYR A 616 -16.15 -4.02 24.66
N GLY A 617 -17.36 -4.59 24.77
CA GLY A 617 -18.39 -4.55 23.72
C GLY A 617 -18.14 -5.44 22.50
N ILE A 618 -17.35 -6.51 22.66
CA ILE A 618 -16.87 -7.40 21.60
C ILE A 618 -17.88 -8.53 21.34
N PRO A 619 -18.30 -8.80 20.09
CA PRO A 619 -19.30 -9.84 19.79
C PRO A 619 -18.86 -11.29 20.00
N SER A 620 -17.56 -11.59 19.90
CA SER A 620 -16.98 -12.94 19.92
C SER A 620 -15.53 -12.90 20.41
N GLU A 621 -15.03 -13.97 21.01
CA GLU A 621 -13.59 -14.12 21.30
C GLU A 621 -12.73 -14.32 20.04
N ARG A 622 -13.34 -14.74 18.92
CA ARG A 622 -12.62 -15.04 17.68
C ARG A 622 -13.43 -14.76 16.42
N SER A 623 -12.74 -14.58 15.31
CA SER A 623 -13.31 -14.53 13.96
C SER A 623 -13.88 -15.90 13.53
N SER A 624 -14.78 -15.91 12.54
CA SER A 624 -15.56 -17.10 12.18
C SER A 624 -14.76 -18.20 11.48
N ASP A 625 -13.65 -17.86 10.82
CA ASP A 625 -12.69 -18.80 10.23
C ASP A 625 -12.00 -19.66 11.30
N LEU A 626 -11.76 -19.11 12.50
CA LEU A 626 -11.10 -19.81 13.61
C LEU A 626 -12.07 -20.69 14.43
N LEU A 627 -13.24 -20.99 13.85
CA LEU A 627 -14.19 -22.02 14.30
C LEU A 627 -14.10 -23.30 13.45
N GLU A 628 -13.41 -23.26 12.31
CA GLU A 628 -13.18 -24.44 11.47
C GLU A 628 -12.10 -25.36 12.08
N PRO A 629 -12.12 -26.68 11.79
CA PRO A 629 -11.12 -27.60 12.33
C PRO A 629 -9.75 -27.36 11.67
N TYR A 630 -8.71 -27.12 12.48
CA TYR A 630 -7.36 -26.88 11.97
C TYR A 630 -6.83 -28.04 11.13
N LEU A 631 -6.57 -27.76 9.85
CA LEU A 631 -5.90 -28.66 8.93
C LEU A 631 -4.42 -28.30 8.88
N ASP A 632 -3.56 -29.13 9.47
CA ASP A 632 -2.13 -29.07 9.17
C ASP A 632 -1.92 -29.56 7.74
N LEU A 633 -1.74 -28.63 6.80
CA LEU A 633 -1.42 -28.88 5.39
C LEU A 633 0.05 -29.34 5.24
N GLY A 634 0.48 -30.26 6.12
CA GLY A 634 1.86 -30.66 6.34
C GLY A 634 2.50 -31.26 5.10
N GLY A 635 3.33 -30.46 4.43
CA GLY A 635 3.82 -30.76 3.09
C GLY A 635 5.22 -30.25 2.76
N ASP A 636 6.01 -29.81 3.75
CA ASP A 636 7.45 -29.66 3.57
C ASP A 636 8.23 -29.80 4.90
N ASN A 637 9.52 -30.16 4.80
CA ASN A 637 10.31 -30.78 5.87
C ASN A 637 10.39 -30.00 7.20
N GLN A 638 10.18 -30.68 8.34
CA GLN A 638 10.52 -30.18 9.68
C GLN A 638 12.00 -29.76 9.81
N ALA A 639 12.91 -30.37 9.03
CA ALA A 639 14.33 -29.98 8.97
C ALA A 639 14.59 -28.55 8.44
N ILE A 640 13.58 -27.87 7.88
CA ILE A 640 13.66 -26.46 7.47
C ILE A 640 13.26 -25.51 8.63
N ILE A 641 12.50 -25.99 9.61
CA ILE A 641 11.97 -25.16 10.71
C ILE A 641 13.09 -24.71 11.67
N ASP A 642 14.14 -25.53 11.83
CA ASP A 642 15.33 -25.25 12.65
C ASP A 642 16.50 -24.65 11.84
N GLN A 643 16.32 -24.42 10.53
CA GLN A 643 17.20 -23.53 9.78
C GLN A 643 16.60 -22.13 9.79
N ASP A 644 17.00 -21.33 10.78
CA ASP A 644 16.86 -19.89 10.65
C ASP A 644 17.69 -19.45 9.44
N PHE A 645 16.98 -19.04 8.37
CA PHE A 645 17.53 -18.53 7.11
C PHE A 645 18.14 -17.14 7.27
N GLY A 646 19.12 -17.05 8.19
CA GLY A 646 19.77 -15.84 8.61
C GLY A 646 18.84 -14.86 9.32
N GLU A 647 19.05 -14.72 10.62
CA GLU A 647 19.40 -13.37 11.09
C GLU A 647 20.69 -12.95 10.38
N SER A 648 20.57 -12.55 9.11
CA SER A 648 21.55 -11.66 8.51
C SER A 648 21.36 -10.35 9.25
N PRO A 649 22.30 -9.89 10.10
CA PRO A 649 22.16 -8.58 10.69
C PRO A 649 22.14 -7.60 9.51
N VAL A 650 21.02 -6.91 9.34
CA VAL A 650 20.88 -5.84 8.34
C VAL A 650 21.87 -4.76 8.76
N SER A 651 23.09 -4.86 8.24
CA SER A 651 24.17 -3.97 8.61
C SER A 651 23.75 -2.56 8.18
N ASN A 652 24.04 -1.55 8.98
CA ASN A 652 23.52 -0.19 8.83
C ASN A 652 23.99 0.57 7.56
N LEU A 653 24.52 -0.16 6.55
CA LEU A 653 24.89 0.29 5.22
C LEU A 653 24.04 -0.33 4.08
N GLU A 654 23.11 -1.26 4.35
CA GLU A 654 22.19 -1.78 3.32
C GLU A 654 21.02 -0.81 3.00
N ILE A 655 20.99 0.37 3.65
CA ILE A 655 20.10 1.49 3.31
C ILE A 655 20.61 2.17 2.02
N GLY A 656 20.47 1.47 0.90
CA GLY A 656 20.67 2.00 -0.44
C GLY A 656 19.49 2.85 -0.91
N ILE A 657 19.76 3.81 -1.80
CA ILE A 657 18.73 4.73 -2.33
C ILE A 657 17.71 4.00 -3.25
N ASP A 658 17.99 2.77 -3.65
CA ASP A 658 17.07 1.88 -4.38
C ASP A 658 15.89 1.35 -3.51
N GLY A 659 15.82 1.72 -2.23
CA GLY A 659 14.75 1.35 -1.27
C GLY A 659 13.35 1.90 -1.56
N LEU A 660 13.04 2.23 -2.81
CA LEU A 660 11.74 2.67 -3.32
C LEU A 660 11.20 1.76 -4.45
N LEU A 661 11.92 0.70 -4.82
CA LEU A 661 11.53 -0.26 -5.87
C LEU A 661 11.61 -1.72 -5.38
N TRP A 662 11.07 -1.98 -4.19
CA TRP A 662 10.72 -3.33 -3.73
C TRP A 662 9.23 -3.60 -3.89
N THR A 663 8.81 -3.72 -5.16
CA THR A 663 7.60 -4.42 -5.62
C THR A 663 7.95 -5.24 -6.87
#